data_AF-A0A1E5UNB6-F1
#
_entry.id   AF-A0A1E5UNB6-F1
#
_cell.length_a   1.000
_cell.length_b   1.000
_cell.length_c   1.000
_cell.angle_alpha   90.00
_cell.angle_beta   90.00
_cell.angle_gamma   90.00
#
_symmetry.space_group_name_H-M   'P 1'
#
loop_
_entity.id
_entity.type
_entity.pdbx_description
1 polymer ?
#
loop_
_entity_poly.entity_id
_entity_poly.type
_entity_poly.pdbx_seq_one_letter_code
_entity_poly.pdbx_strand_id
1 'polypeptide(L)'
;MGIVEAWVREKPIRTFLARLAQRRAAAAASFLASTTATAVIDGEGGGEGSIPQLSSIANSVVSRCSRILALSTENLQQSFEIDFPRNCNEPNTYARELLEYCCHKALHEVTTRPDYLADKNLRCLMFDMMLAWETPGAEDASVENSSIARDSLEIEDEDEGSIFYANSTRLAVQVDDKKTVGLSAFARIAPSCPITADLVTVHNLFDALTSSSGGRLHFLVYDKYLKSLDRELRSVKGIMQSPLASSFHLDAGECILAIDGDKPIHPVLQHIGISAWPGRLVLTTHALYFQSIRVGYGDKIVKYDLATDSNQVIKRDLTGPLGVRLFDKAVMYKSSTLKEPIYFDFPELGGPSRRDYWLSIIREVLLVNRFIRKFNLGDVQRAEALSKAILGIVRYSAVKETFHIAPSHFKTTLTFSLAEKLPKGDMVLEALYNNYLQLLDSSLSHLATDSAVDKTSENHSVPFSLYALSRMGFLLLKGKDETEKEISFCAVCFGVTKSLEAALEESICYSERIESARATVDQVKVEGVDANLALMQELLFPFIQVGKIVYSLSQWEDPLKSLLFLAFMLYVIQRGLVSYMVPFIFLTFAVVMLWHKYIGDRKLLEVLEVKPPPSKNAVEQILTLQEAISKLEDSLQAANIALLKFRSVLFASVPRATEVVATVLIAAAAFLVFIPSRQLLLMFALELYTREMPLRKQNTEKFRRRVREWWARIPAAPVQLIRPNETKKKSLHTNLAQETSASCRGSAGMAADAASSSPPAAITCRAAVAWGPGQPLVMEEVDVAPPGPLEIRVKVVSTSVCRSDVTAWQSKAQPDLFPRIFGHEASGVVESVGEGVTEFQVGDHALTVFIGECKSCKHCISGKSNMCQKLGLERKGVMHSDQKTRFSAKGKPVYHYCAVSSFSEYTVVHSGCAVKIDPTVPMDRVCLLSCGVSAGLGAAWNVANVSKASSVAIFGLGTVGLSVAQGAKLRGATKIIGVDTNPEKQEQGKAFGVTDFINPDELSEPVQQVIKRITDGGADYSFECVGDTGVVSTALQSCSDGWGVTVTLGVPKIKPEVSAHYAFLLSGRTLKGSLFGGWRPKSDLPSLVDKYADKEIQVDGLVTHDIPFGDINKALELMLENKCLRCVIHMPQ
;
A
#
# COMPACT_ATOMS: atom_id res chain seq x y z
N MET A 1 73.97 26.92 -34.58
CA MET A 1 74.80 25.99 -33.79
C MET A 1 75.65 26.84 -32.85
N GLY A 2 75.37 26.75 -31.56
CA GLY A 2 75.82 27.69 -30.52
C GLY A 2 74.59 28.22 -29.79
N ILE A 3 74.56 28.11 -28.46
CA ILE A 3 73.42 28.35 -27.53
C ILE A 3 72.52 27.11 -27.28
N VAL A 4 73.09 25.90 -27.27
CA VAL A 4 72.49 24.74 -26.55
C VAL A 4 73.41 24.26 -25.42
N GLU A 5 74.63 24.78 -25.30
CA GLU A 5 75.59 24.40 -24.25
C GLU A 5 75.72 25.41 -23.09
N ALA A 6 74.96 26.52 -23.09
CA ALA A 6 75.08 27.57 -22.08
C ALA A 6 73.96 27.60 -21.00
N TRP A 7 72.98 26.69 -21.05
CA TRP A 7 71.84 26.70 -20.11
C TRP A 7 71.87 25.60 -19.04
N VAL A 8 72.96 24.82 -18.96
CA VAL A 8 73.11 23.68 -18.03
C VAL A 8 73.89 24.03 -16.75
N ARG A 9 74.21 25.31 -16.49
CA ARG A 9 74.88 25.73 -15.24
C ARG A 9 74.31 27.03 -14.69
N GLU A 10 73.26 26.92 -13.88
CA GLU A 10 72.90 27.80 -12.75
C GLU A 10 71.61 27.20 -12.15
N LYS A 11 71.61 26.60 -10.94
CA LYS A 11 71.35 27.08 -9.56
C LYS A 11 69.90 27.35 -9.07
N PRO A 12 68.82 27.62 -9.84
CA PRO A 12 67.48 27.75 -9.26
C PRO A 12 66.72 26.43 -9.08
N ILE A 13 66.97 25.40 -9.92
CA ILE A 13 66.16 24.17 -9.91
C ILE A 13 66.49 23.25 -8.72
N ARG A 14 67.77 23.15 -8.32
CA ARG A 14 68.14 22.40 -7.10
C ARG A 14 67.62 23.06 -5.83
N THR A 15 67.55 24.40 -5.79
CA THR A 15 67.02 25.15 -4.65
C THR A 15 65.49 25.06 -4.59
N PHE A 16 64.82 24.99 -5.75
CA PHE A 16 63.38 24.77 -5.85
C PHE A 16 62.98 23.33 -5.45
N LEU A 17 63.70 22.32 -5.94
CA LEU A 17 63.48 20.92 -5.56
C LEU A 17 63.84 20.63 -4.10
N ALA A 18 64.86 21.28 -3.55
CA ALA A 18 65.17 21.21 -2.11
C ALA A 18 64.08 21.88 -1.26
N ARG A 19 63.53 23.03 -1.68
CA ARG A 19 62.38 23.68 -0.99
C ARG A 19 61.09 22.87 -1.11
N LEU A 20 60.88 22.16 -2.22
CA LEU A 20 59.75 21.24 -2.39
C LEU A 20 59.89 20.00 -1.49
N ALA A 21 61.09 19.46 -1.36
CA ALA A 21 61.40 18.35 -0.46
C ALA A 21 61.32 18.76 1.03
N GLN A 22 61.76 19.97 1.37
CA GLN A 22 61.68 20.51 2.73
C GLN A 22 60.24 20.90 3.12
N ARG A 23 59.42 21.37 2.16
CA ARG A 23 57.95 21.55 2.35
C ARG A 23 57.21 20.22 2.44
N ARG A 24 57.63 19.18 1.71
CA ARG A 24 57.08 17.82 1.87
C ARG A 24 57.50 17.18 3.20
N ALA A 25 58.71 17.42 3.68
CA ALA A 25 59.17 16.96 5.00
C ALA A 25 58.50 17.72 6.15
N ALA A 26 58.26 19.02 6.01
CA ALA A 26 57.50 19.81 6.99
C ALA A 26 56.00 19.48 6.98
N ALA A 27 55.42 19.19 5.81
CA ALA A 27 54.05 18.68 5.70
C ALA A 27 53.93 17.25 6.25
N ALA A 28 54.94 16.39 6.05
CA ALA A 28 55.00 15.05 6.64
C ALA A 28 55.23 15.09 8.17
N ALA A 29 56.00 16.04 8.68
CA ALA A 29 56.19 16.25 10.13
C ALA A 29 54.94 16.85 10.79
N SER A 30 54.20 17.73 10.09
CA SER A 30 52.88 18.23 10.51
C SER A 30 51.81 17.11 10.45
N PHE A 31 51.89 16.22 9.46
CA PHE A 31 51.03 15.04 9.35
C PHE A 31 51.35 14.00 10.43
N LEU A 32 52.62 13.86 10.82
CA LEU A 32 53.11 13.01 11.92
C LEU A 32 52.82 13.59 13.32
N ALA A 33 52.76 14.92 13.45
CA ALA A 33 52.35 15.60 14.70
C ALA A 33 50.81 15.63 14.87
N SER A 34 50.05 15.51 13.78
CA SER A 34 48.58 15.35 13.79
C SER A 34 48.13 13.90 14.01
N THR A 35 49.03 12.91 13.84
CA THR A 35 48.73 11.48 14.05
C THR A 35 48.84 11.04 15.52
N THR A 36 49.21 11.94 16.43
CA THR A 36 49.16 11.67 17.88
C THR A 36 47.74 11.65 18.43
N ALA A 37 46.77 12.29 17.76
CA ALA A 37 45.35 12.21 18.13
C ALA A 37 44.66 10.93 17.63
N THR A 38 45.19 10.30 16.57
CA THR A 38 44.68 8.99 16.08
C THR A 38 45.08 7.82 16.96
N ALA A 39 46.03 7.99 17.89
CA ALA A 39 46.43 6.95 18.85
C ALA A 39 45.57 6.90 20.13
N VAL A 40 44.52 7.75 20.25
CA VAL A 40 43.73 7.88 21.49
C VAL A 40 42.41 7.10 21.43
N ILE A 41 42.07 6.46 20.29
CA ILE A 41 40.80 5.72 20.13
C ILE A 41 40.96 4.21 20.48
N ASP A 42 42.18 3.66 20.40
CA ASP A 42 42.45 2.24 20.67
C ASP A 42 43.12 2.05 22.04
N GLY A 43 42.30 1.82 23.06
CA GLY A 43 42.77 1.43 24.39
C GLY A 43 41.60 0.93 25.25
N GLU A 44 41.44 -0.40 25.33
CA GLU A 44 40.76 -1.03 26.47
C GLU A 44 41.69 -0.91 27.68
N GLY A 45 41.43 0.06 28.55
CA GLY A 45 42.25 0.35 29.72
C GLY A 45 41.41 0.84 30.91
N GLY A 46 41.73 0.28 32.07
CA GLY A 46 41.11 0.42 33.40
C GLY A 46 40.48 1.76 33.79
N GLY A 47 39.42 1.65 34.61
CA GLY A 47 38.52 2.72 35.00
C GLY A 47 39.15 3.88 35.78
N GLU A 48 38.76 5.09 35.37
CA GLU A 48 38.70 6.30 36.18
C GLU A 48 37.39 7.03 35.81
N GLY A 49 36.56 7.33 36.82
CA GLY A 49 35.43 8.27 36.71
C GLY A 49 34.10 7.74 36.13
N SER A 50 33.57 6.60 36.58
CA SER A 50 32.19 6.18 36.20
C SER A 50 31.13 6.98 36.95
N ILE A 51 30.21 7.62 36.23
CA ILE A 51 29.07 8.34 36.80
C ILE A 51 27.99 7.31 37.20
N PRO A 52 27.64 7.18 38.49
CA PRO A 52 26.74 6.11 38.97
C PRO A 52 25.33 6.13 38.36
N GLN A 53 24.87 7.30 37.93
CA GLN A 53 23.53 7.48 37.35
C GLN A 53 23.44 7.01 35.89
N LEU A 54 24.57 6.73 35.23
CA LEU A 54 24.64 6.37 33.81
C LEU A 54 24.80 4.87 33.58
N SER A 55 24.24 4.36 32.49
CA SER A 55 24.47 2.98 32.02
C SER A 55 25.92 2.74 31.60
N SER A 56 26.31 1.47 31.37
CA SER A 56 27.67 1.12 30.92
C SER A 56 28.00 1.71 29.54
N ILE A 57 27.04 1.71 28.62
CA ILE A 57 27.17 2.31 27.29
C ILE A 57 27.20 3.85 27.37
N ALA A 58 26.39 4.46 28.24
CA ALA A 58 26.41 5.91 28.44
C ALA A 58 27.72 6.39 29.07
N ASN A 59 28.24 5.71 30.09
CA ASN A 59 29.57 5.99 30.65
C ASN A 59 30.69 5.83 29.61
N SER A 60 30.62 4.81 28.75
CA SER A 60 31.57 4.63 27.64
C SER A 60 31.54 5.80 26.65
N VAL A 61 30.34 6.25 26.27
CA VAL A 61 30.16 7.40 25.37
C VAL A 61 30.67 8.69 26.03
N VAL A 62 30.34 8.97 27.29
CA VAL A 62 30.81 10.16 28.03
C VAL A 62 32.34 10.17 28.14
N SER A 63 32.98 9.03 28.42
CA SER A 63 34.44 8.89 28.42
C SER A 63 35.07 9.12 27.04
N ARG A 64 34.40 8.72 25.95
CA ARG A 64 34.85 9.04 24.59
C ARG A 64 34.70 10.53 24.27
N CYS A 65 33.60 11.15 24.70
CA CYS A 65 33.39 12.59 24.58
C CYS A 65 34.43 13.39 25.38
N SER A 66 34.75 12.98 26.60
CA SER A 66 35.73 13.66 27.45
C SER A 66 37.14 13.63 26.83
N ARG A 67 37.53 12.50 26.22
CA ARG A 67 38.77 12.37 25.44
C ARG A 67 38.80 13.29 24.21
N ILE A 68 37.70 13.39 23.47
CA ILE A 68 37.59 14.30 22.32
C ILE A 68 37.75 15.76 22.77
N LEU A 69 37.18 16.12 23.91
CA LEU A 69 37.18 17.48 24.45
C LEU A 69 38.43 17.81 25.27
N ALA A 70 39.32 16.85 25.52
CA ALA A 70 40.47 16.97 26.41
C ALA A 70 40.11 17.46 27.84
N LEU A 71 38.95 17.01 28.36
CA LEU A 71 38.45 17.31 29.72
C LEU A 71 38.31 16.01 30.53
N SER A 72 38.38 16.08 31.86
CA SER A 72 38.02 14.93 32.71
C SER A 72 36.49 14.75 32.73
N THR A 73 36.01 13.54 33.02
CA THR A 73 34.56 13.27 33.11
C THR A 73 33.91 14.06 34.24
N GLU A 74 34.62 14.28 35.36
CA GLU A 74 34.16 15.10 36.48
C GLU A 74 34.03 16.58 36.10
N ASN A 75 35.01 17.13 35.36
CA ASN A 75 34.95 18.52 34.89
C ASN A 75 33.82 18.72 33.88
N LEU A 76 33.54 17.71 33.05
CA LEU A 76 32.44 17.73 32.09
C LEU A 76 31.08 17.71 32.79
N GLN A 77 30.93 16.88 33.83
CA GLN A 77 29.74 16.83 34.68
C GLN A 77 29.55 18.15 35.46
N GLN A 78 30.60 18.69 36.06
CA GLN A 78 30.55 19.97 36.75
C GLN A 78 30.19 21.12 35.81
N SER A 79 30.72 21.11 34.57
CA SER A 79 30.35 22.11 33.56
C SER A 79 28.86 22.04 33.23
N PHE A 80 28.30 20.83 33.10
CA PHE A 80 26.86 20.64 32.90
C PHE A 80 26.04 21.16 34.09
N GLU A 81 26.44 20.85 35.32
CA GLU A 81 25.72 21.25 36.54
C GLU A 81 25.77 22.77 36.79
N ILE A 82 26.85 23.44 36.36
CA ILE A 82 26.96 24.91 36.36
C ILE A 82 26.04 25.52 35.31
N ASP A 83 26.00 24.94 34.12
CA ASP A 83 25.21 25.42 32.98
C ASP A 83 23.69 25.19 33.20
N PHE A 84 23.30 24.18 33.98
CA PHE A 84 21.90 23.79 34.22
C PHE A 84 21.55 23.61 35.72
N PRO A 85 21.54 24.69 36.52
CA PRO A 85 21.38 24.60 37.98
C PRO A 85 19.94 24.30 38.46
N ARG A 86 18.95 24.22 37.56
CA ARG A 86 17.53 24.03 37.89
C ARG A 86 16.83 23.14 36.86
N ASN A 87 16.86 21.84 37.09
CA ASN A 87 15.89 20.82 36.71
C ASN A 87 16.63 19.50 36.90
N CYS A 88 16.21 18.62 37.82
CA CYS A 88 16.48 17.18 37.80
C CYS A 88 15.98 16.53 39.09
N ASN A 89 14.67 16.34 39.21
CA ASN A 89 14.10 15.47 40.25
C ASN A 89 13.99 14.00 39.78
N GLU A 90 14.25 13.71 38.50
CA GLU A 90 14.15 12.37 37.90
C GLU A 90 15.52 11.89 37.36
N PRO A 91 16.04 10.74 37.81
CA PRO A 91 17.36 10.23 37.43
C PRO A 91 17.56 10.00 35.92
N ASN A 92 16.53 9.52 35.23
CA ASN A 92 16.61 9.23 33.78
C ASN A 92 16.60 10.50 32.92
N THR A 93 15.96 11.57 33.39
CA THR A 93 15.96 12.87 32.70
C THR A 93 17.33 13.53 32.81
N TYR A 94 17.94 13.50 34.00
CA TYR A 94 19.33 13.93 34.22
C TYR A 94 20.31 13.19 33.30
N ALA A 95 20.20 11.85 33.24
CA ALA A 95 21.09 11.02 32.44
C ALA A 95 21.01 11.35 30.94
N ARG A 96 19.82 11.61 30.40
CA ARG A 96 19.64 12.02 28.99
C ARG A 96 20.17 13.42 28.72
N GLU A 97 19.88 14.39 29.57
CA GLU A 97 20.32 15.78 29.39
C GLU A 97 21.85 15.90 29.48
N LEU A 98 22.47 15.22 30.44
CA LEU A 98 23.92 15.14 30.55
C LEU A 98 24.53 14.48 29.31
N LEU A 99 23.97 13.35 28.85
CA LEU A 99 24.46 12.66 27.67
C LEU A 99 24.34 13.53 26.41
N GLU A 100 23.20 14.19 26.20
CA GLU A 100 22.99 15.13 25.08
C GLU A 100 24.01 16.25 25.10
N TYR A 101 24.23 16.88 26.27
CA TYR A 101 25.24 17.93 26.44
C TYR A 101 26.65 17.46 26.06
N CYS A 102 27.04 16.29 26.54
CA CYS A 102 28.34 15.68 26.24
C CYS A 102 28.49 15.36 24.74
N CYS A 103 27.46 14.76 24.14
CA CYS A 103 27.45 14.40 22.72
C CYS A 103 27.52 15.65 21.84
N HIS A 104 26.77 16.70 22.16
CA HIS A 104 26.76 17.95 21.39
C HIS A 104 28.11 18.65 21.41
N LYS A 105 28.75 18.76 22.58
CA LYS A 105 30.09 19.35 22.68
C LYS A 105 31.12 18.54 21.89
N ALA A 106 31.12 17.21 22.03
CA ALA A 106 32.07 16.36 21.31
C ALA A 106 31.86 16.36 19.80
N LEU A 107 30.61 16.24 19.33
CA LEU A 107 30.30 16.30 17.89
C LEU A 107 30.67 17.63 17.28
N HIS A 108 30.47 18.74 18.00
CA HIS A 108 30.91 20.06 17.56
C HIS A 108 32.42 20.07 17.25
N GLU A 109 33.24 19.64 18.20
CA GLU A 109 34.70 19.61 18.03
C GLU A 109 35.12 18.74 16.84
N VAL A 110 34.51 17.57 16.69
CA VAL A 110 34.86 16.67 15.57
C VAL A 110 34.42 17.20 14.21
N THR A 111 33.26 17.88 14.14
CA THR A 111 32.73 18.45 12.89
C THR A 111 33.53 19.64 12.36
N THR A 112 34.47 20.19 13.14
CA THR A 112 35.41 21.22 12.66
C THR A 112 36.35 20.70 11.57
N ARG A 113 36.59 19.39 11.51
CA ARG A 113 37.44 18.73 10.51
C ARG A 113 36.68 18.58 9.19
N PRO A 114 37.29 18.80 8.01
CA PRO A 114 36.57 18.74 6.73
C PRO A 114 36.18 17.32 6.27
N ASP A 115 36.89 16.27 6.67
CA ASP A 115 36.64 14.88 6.19
C ASP A 115 36.01 13.96 7.25
N TYR A 116 35.32 14.52 8.26
CA TYR A 116 34.84 13.75 9.40
C TYR A 116 33.84 12.63 9.03
N LEU A 117 33.00 12.83 8.01
CA LEU A 117 32.04 11.81 7.57
C LEU A 117 32.69 10.56 6.97
N ALA A 118 33.93 10.67 6.47
CA ALA A 118 34.69 9.53 5.97
C ALA A 118 35.23 8.64 7.09
N ASP A 119 35.37 9.17 8.32
CA ASP A 119 35.89 8.46 9.47
C ASP A 119 34.88 7.41 10.00
N LYS A 120 35.23 6.13 9.87
CA LYS A 120 34.41 5.02 10.35
C LYS A 120 34.19 5.08 11.86
N ASN A 121 35.21 5.45 12.64
CA ASN A 121 35.14 5.48 14.10
C ASN A 121 34.17 6.55 14.59
N LEU A 122 34.08 7.66 13.87
CA LEU A 122 33.10 8.69 14.16
C LEU A 122 31.67 8.25 13.82
N ARG A 123 31.47 7.58 12.68
CA ARG A 123 30.12 7.05 12.33
C ARG A 123 29.64 6.02 13.35
N CYS A 124 30.53 5.16 13.83
CA CYS A 124 30.25 4.26 14.95
C CYS A 124 29.94 5.04 16.23
N LEU A 125 30.77 6.03 16.59
CA LEU A 125 30.54 6.88 17.78
C LEU A 125 29.16 7.56 17.74
N MET A 126 28.77 8.15 16.61
CA MET A 126 27.46 8.79 16.45
C MET A 126 26.31 7.81 16.67
N PHE A 127 26.46 6.56 16.22
CA PHE A 127 25.47 5.51 16.44
C PHE A 127 25.46 5.04 17.91
N ASP A 128 26.63 4.88 18.54
CA ASP A 128 26.77 4.55 19.95
C ASP A 128 26.16 5.64 20.85
N MET A 129 26.31 6.92 20.48
CA MET A 129 25.67 8.05 21.16
C MET A 129 24.14 7.93 21.12
N MET A 130 23.57 7.50 19.99
CA MET A 130 22.12 7.25 19.88
C MET A 130 21.68 6.05 20.73
N LEU A 131 22.45 4.95 20.73
CA LEU A 131 22.17 3.79 21.58
C LEU A 131 22.24 4.13 23.07
N ALA A 132 23.25 4.89 23.48
CA ALA A 132 23.40 5.37 24.84
C ALA A 132 22.22 6.25 25.28
N TRP A 133 21.64 7.01 24.35
CA TRP A 133 20.48 7.86 24.63
C TRP A 133 19.19 7.04 24.83
N GLU A 134 19.04 5.92 24.13
CA GLU A 134 17.91 5.00 24.34
C GLU A 134 17.92 4.37 25.73
N THR A 135 19.10 3.97 26.21
CA THR A 135 19.32 3.33 27.52
C THR A 135 20.30 4.14 28.39
N PRO A 136 19.89 5.31 28.91
CA PRO A 136 20.77 6.26 29.57
C PRO A 136 21.07 5.90 31.04
N GLY A 137 20.13 5.29 31.77
CA GLY A 137 20.23 5.02 33.20
C GLY A 137 20.75 3.63 33.57
N ALA A 138 21.30 3.48 34.79
CA ALA A 138 21.80 2.20 35.30
C ALA A 138 20.70 1.14 35.54
N GLU A 139 19.45 1.57 35.78
CA GLU A 139 18.31 0.67 36.04
C GLU A 139 17.75 0.01 34.76
N ASP A 140 17.93 0.65 33.59
CA ASP A 140 17.43 0.18 32.30
C ASP A 140 18.19 -1.07 31.77
N ALA A 141 19.39 -1.34 32.29
CA ALA A 141 20.24 -2.46 31.87
C ALA A 141 19.74 -3.84 32.34
N SER A 142 18.79 -3.89 33.28
CA SER A 142 18.29 -5.15 33.86
C SER A 142 17.21 -5.85 33.02
N VAL A 143 16.73 -5.21 31.95
CA VAL A 143 15.57 -5.69 31.16
C VAL A 143 15.96 -6.57 29.95
N GLU A 144 17.24 -6.64 29.57
CA GLU A 144 17.68 -7.31 28.32
C GLU A 144 18.02 -8.82 28.44
N ASN A 145 17.89 -9.46 29.61
CA ASN A 145 18.39 -10.83 29.82
C ASN A 145 17.37 -11.98 29.68
N SER A 146 16.23 -11.80 29.00
CA SER A 146 15.38 -12.95 28.65
C SER A 146 14.99 -12.97 27.17
N SER A 147 15.48 -14.01 26.49
CA SER A 147 15.18 -14.47 25.14
C SER A 147 15.94 -13.79 24.00
N ILE A 148 16.98 -14.46 23.49
CA ILE A 148 17.22 -14.76 22.06
C ILE A 148 18.38 -15.77 22.03
N ALA A 149 18.04 -17.01 21.68
CA ALA A 149 18.99 -18.08 21.45
C ALA A 149 19.66 -17.91 20.08
N ARG A 150 20.96 -18.21 20.04
CA ARG A 150 21.87 -18.17 18.89
C ARG A 150 21.44 -19.18 17.81
N ASP A 151 21.65 -18.84 16.55
CA ASP A 151 22.44 -19.71 15.67
C ASP A 151 23.09 -18.90 14.54
N SER A 152 24.35 -19.25 14.32
CA SER A 152 25.36 -18.63 13.47
C SER A 152 25.43 -19.36 12.12
N LEU A 153 25.48 -18.64 11.01
CA LEU A 153 26.00 -19.17 9.75
C LEU A 153 26.84 -18.13 9.01
N GLU A 154 28.10 -18.51 8.80
CA GLU A 154 29.08 -17.90 7.90
C GLU A 154 28.63 -18.08 6.44
N ILE A 155 28.86 -17.08 5.59
CA ILE A 155 28.79 -17.22 4.13
C ILE A 155 30.09 -16.66 3.57
N GLU A 156 30.88 -17.54 2.96
CA GLU A 156 31.94 -17.20 2.03
C GLU A 156 31.32 -16.78 0.69
N ASP A 157 31.84 -15.67 0.15
CA ASP A 157 31.58 -15.14 -1.18
C ASP A 157 32.05 -16.13 -2.27
N GLU A 158 31.26 -16.27 -3.34
CA GLU A 158 31.69 -16.04 -4.73
C GLU A 158 30.56 -16.45 -5.70
N ASP A 159 29.94 -15.47 -6.35
CA ASP A 159 29.64 -15.56 -7.78
C ASP A 159 29.46 -14.15 -8.37
N GLU A 160 30.52 -13.68 -9.03
CA GLU A 160 30.59 -12.46 -9.81
C GLU A 160 29.66 -12.54 -11.03
N GLY A 161 28.60 -11.71 -11.06
CA GLY A 161 27.90 -11.46 -12.31
C GLY A 161 26.47 -10.93 -12.24
N SER A 162 26.23 -9.75 -11.65
CA SER A 162 25.04 -8.90 -11.96
C SER A 162 25.07 -7.59 -11.17
N ILE A 163 25.46 -6.49 -11.82
CA ILE A 163 25.76 -5.17 -11.19
C ILE A 163 24.55 -4.21 -11.21
N PHE A 164 23.31 -4.67 -11.42
CA PHE A 164 22.14 -3.76 -11.40
C PHE A 164 21.01 -4.29 -10.50
N TYR A 165 20.91 -3.65 -9.32
CA TYR A 165 19.82 -3.68 -8.34
C TYR A 165 19.81 -4.78 -7.26
N ALA A 166 20.82 -4.77 -6.38
CA ALA A 166 20.72 -5.36 -5.04
C ALA A 166 20.28 -4.29 -4.02
N ASN A 167 19.12 -4.47 -3.39
CA ASN A 167 18.65 -3.60 -2.29
C ASN A 167 19.42 -3.95 -1.00
N SER A 168 20.56 -3.31 -0.79
CA SER A 168 21.51 -3.61 0.31
C SER A 168 20.92 -3.45 1.71
N THR A 169 19.73 -2.87 1.82
CA THR A 169 18.96 -2.67 3.06
C THR A 169 18.38 -3.95 3.64
N ARG A 170 18.11 -4.98 2.80
CA ARG A 170 17.53 -6.25 3.27
C ARG A 170 18.58 -7.18 3.91
N LEU A 171 19.83 -7.11 3.44
CA LEU A 171 20.99 -7.81 4.04
C LEU A 171 21.41 -7.21 5.38
N ALA A 172 21.31 -5.88 5.52
CA ALA A 172 21.68 -5.18 6.75
C ALA A 172 20.85 -5.59 7.99
N VAL A 173 19.60 -5.99 7.79
CA VAL A 173 18.67 -6.41 8.86
C VAL A 173 19.02 -7.81 9.40
N GLN A 174 19.71 -8.65 8.62
CA GLN A 174 20.06 -10.02 9.01
C GLN A 174 21.35 -10.12 9.83
N VAL A 175 22.17 -9.06 9.87
CA VAL A 175 23.53 -9.08 10.46
C VAL A 175 23.60 -8.35 11.81
N ASP A 176 22.70 -7.40 12.08
CA ASP A 176 22.78 -6.46 13.21
C ASP A 176 21.65 -6.67 14.22
N ASP A 177 21.49 -7.91 14.70
CA ASP A 177 20.30 -8.40 15.41
C ASP A 177 20.22 -7.98 16.90
N LYS A 178 21.13 -7.12 17.38
CA LYS A 178 21.24 -6.83 18.83
C LYS A 178 21.25 -5.36 19.23
N LYS A 179 21.45 -4.40 18.33
CA LYS A 179 21.53 -2.97 18.70
C LYS A 179 20.89 -2.08 17.63
N THR A 180 19.65 -1.66 17.89
CA THR A 180 18.90 -0.78 16.98
C THR A 180 18.61 0.54 17.64
N VAL A 181 18.38 1.59 16.85
CA VAL A 181 18.07 2.95 17.32
C VAL A 181 16.64 3.33 16.90
N GLY A 182 15.90 3.94 17.81
CA GLY A 182 14.55 4.46 17.61
C GLY A 182 14.54 5.93 17.20
N LEU A 183 13.36 6.38 16.78
CA LEU A 183 13.13 7.72 16.26
C LEU A 183 13.56 8.82 17.25
N SER A 184 13.24 8.68 18.54
CA SER A 184 13.54 9.69 19.55
C SER A 184 15.05 9.93 19.74
N ALA A 185 15.84 8.85 19.80
CA ALA A 185 17.29 8.94 19.90
C ALA A 185 17.92 9.55 18.64
N PHE A 186 17.46 9.12 17.47
CA PHE A 186 17.91 9.69 16.19
C PHE A 186 17.56 11.18 16.08
N ALA A 187 16.34 11.56 16.45
CA ALA A 187 15.87 12.95 16.40
C ALA A 187 16.61 13.90 17.35
N ARG A 188 17.16 13.39 18.45
CA ARG A 188 17.92 14.19 19.42
C ARG A 188 19.41 14.32 19.07
N ILE A 189 20.05 13.24 18.62
CA ILE A 189 21.51 13.22 18.40
C ILE A 189 21.92 13.53 16.96
N ALA A 190 21.16 13.10 15.95
CA ALA A 190 21.56 13.26 14.55
C ALA A 190 21.56 14.72 14.06
N PRO A 191 20.58 15.58 14.43
CA PRO A 191 20.55 16.99 14.00
C PRO A 191 21.68 17.87 14.55
N SER A 192 22.40 17.39 15.58
CA SER A 192 23.60 18.02 16.11
C SER A 192 24.72 18.10 15.05
N CYS A 193 24.60 17.30 13.99
CA CYS A 193 25.35 17.42 12.74
C CYS A 193 24.39 17.78 11.57
N PRO A 194 24.31 19.07 11.16
CA PRO A 194 23.39 19.53 10.11
C PRO A 194 23.52 18.81 8.77
N ILE A 195 24.74 18.34 8.47
CA ILE A 195 25.00 17.59 7.25
C ILE A 195 24.26 16.25 7.31
N THR A 196 24.25 15.60 8.48
CA THR A 196 23.64 14.28 8.70
C THR A 196 22.12 14.36 8.74
N ALA A 197 21.54 15.26 9.54
CA ALA A 197 20.10 15.40 9.71
C ALA A 197 19.72 16.85 10.02
N ASP A 198 18.48 17.23 9.73
CA ASP A 198 17.94 18.57 9.97
C ASP A 198 16.71 18.44 10.83
N LEU A 199 16.60 19.31 11.83
CA LEU A 199 15.58 19.23 12.86
C LEU A 199 14.15 19.19 12.28
N VAL A 200 13.89 19.92 11.19
CA VAL A 200 12.55 19.98 10.57
C VAL A 200 12.22 18.68 9.82
N THR A 201 13.21 18.03 9.24
CA THR A 201 13.03 16.87 8.35
C THR A 201 13.46 15.55 8.98
N VAL A 202 13.93 15.55 10.23
CA VAL A 202 14.56 14.39 10.89
C VAL A 202 13.61 13.19 11.00
N HIS A 203 12.33 13.43 11.26
CA HIS A 203 11.30 12.37 11.29
C HIS A 203 11.14 11.71 9.92
N ASN A 204 11.02 12.52 8.86
CA ASN A 204 10.89 12.02 7.49
C ASN A 204 12.15 11.30 7.01
N LEU A 205 13.34 11.77 7.44
CA LEU A 205 14.60 11.11 7.15
C LEU A 205 14.68 9.74 7.86
N PHE A 206 14.32 9.68 9.15
CA PHE A 206 14.28 8.42 9.89
C PHE A 206 13.30 7.43 9.26
N ASP A 207 12.11 7.88 8.89
CA ASP A 207 11.12 7.08 8.16
C ASP A 207 11.66 6.53 6.84
N ALA A 208 12.39 7.36 6.08
CA ALA A 208 12.99 6.93 4.82
C ALA A 208 14.04 5.84 5.06
N LEU A 209 14.92 6.03 6.05
CA LEU A 209 15.98 5.09 6.41
C LEU A 209 15.42 3.78 6.99
N THR A 210 14.32 3.84 7.75
CA THR A 210 13.76 2.68 8.47
C THR A 210 12.54 2.03 7.81
N SER A 211 12.14 2.52 6.64
CA SER A 211 11.01 2.02 5.84
C SER A 211 11.05 0.50 5.61
N SER A 212 12.26 -0.07 5.50
CA SER A 212 12.48 -1.51 5.29
C SER A 212 12.66 -2.32 6.59
N SER A 213 12.99 -1.66 7.71
CA SER A 213 13.38 -2.27 9.00
C SER A 213 12.34 -2.08 10.12
N GLY A 214 11.09 -1.76 9.77
CA GLY A 214 9.98 -1.75 10.75
C GLY A 214 10.06 -0.63 11.79
N GLY A 215 10.67 0.52 11.44
CA GLY A 215 10.73 1.70 12.32
C GLY A 215 11.89 1.69 13.32
N ARG A 216 12.89 0.82 13.12
CA ARG A 216 14.14 0.78 13.90
C ARG A 216 15.34 0.95 12.96
N LEU A 217 16.32 1.76 13.34
CA LEU A 217 17.51 2.08 12.55
C LEU A 217 18.67 1.15 12.95
N HIS A 218 19.20 0.41 11.97
CA HIS A 218 20.40 -0.43 12.14
C HIS A 218 21.66 0.33 11.74
N PHE A 219 22.81 -0.03 12.32
CA PHE A 219 24.07 0.66 12.06
C PHE A 219 24.46 0.58 10.59
N LEU A 220 24.29 -0.59 9.97
CA LEU A 220 24.62 -0.79 8.55
C LEU A 220 23.82 0.12 7.61
N VAL A 221 22.55 0.37 7.93
CA VAL A 221 21.71 1.30 7.15
C VAL A 221 22.18 2.74 7.33
N TYR A 222 22.49 3.11 8.58
CA TYR A 222 23.01 4.43 8.93
C TYR A 222 24.40 4.71 8.31
N ASP A 223 25.33 3.76 8.39
CA ASP A 223 26.67 3.83 7.79
C ASP A 223 26.59 3.92 6.26
N LYS A 224 25.69 3.14 5.62
CA LYS A 224 25.46 3.22 4.18
C LYS A 224 24.92 4.59 3.76
N TYR A 225 23.97 5.14 4.52
CA TYR A 225 23.44 6.49 4.31
C TYR A 225 24.55 7.55 4.39
N LEU A 226 25.34 7.55 5.46
CA LEU A 226 26.43 8.52 5.65
C LEU A 226 27.53 8.40 4.59
N LYS A 227 27.85 7.19 4.14
CA LYS A 227 28.79 6.98 3.02
C LYS A 227 28.25 7.55 1.71
N SER A 228 26.97 7.35 1.41
CA SER A 228 26.36 7.96 0.21
C SER A 228 26.29 9.48 0.34
N LEU A 229 26.04 10.00 1.53
CA LEU A 229 26.01 11.43 1.81
C LEU A 229 27.38 12.08 1.55
N ASP A 230 28.48 11.49 2.06
CA ASP A 230 29.85 11.93 1.77
C ASP A 230 30.15 11.88 0.25
N ARG A 231 29.73 10.81 -0.44
CA ARG A 231 29.87 10.69 -1.90
C ARG A 231 29.15 11.82 -2.66
N GLU A 232 27.90 12.11 -2.31
CA GLU A 232 27.14 13.20 -2.95
C GLU A 232 27.77 14.57 -2.67
N LEU A 233 28.23 14.84 -1.45
CA LEU A 233 28.94 16.08 -1.11
C LEU A 233 30.21 16.27 -1.94
N ARG A 234 31.03 15.22 -2.06
CA ARG A 234 32.24 15.24 -2.90
C ARG A 234 31.90 15.44 -4.38
N SER A 235 30.81 14.84 -4.86
CA SER A 235 30.31 15.00 -6.23
C SER A 235 29.95 16.46 -6.53
N VAL A 236 29.10 17.07 -5.69
CA VAL A 236 28.69 18.48 -5.85
C VAL A 236 29.92 19.40 -5.77
N LYS A 237 30.83 19.16 -4.84
CA LYS A 237 32.09 19.91 -4.73
C LYS A 237 32.96 19.78 -5.99
N GLY A 238 33.08 18.58 -6.54
CA GLY A 238 33.82 18.32 -7.78
C GLY A 238 33.21 19.06 -8.98
N ILE A 239 31.88 19.13 -9.07
CA ILE A 239 31.17 19.90 -10.11
C ILE A 239 31.50 21.39 -9.99
N MET A 240 31.47 21.94 -8.78
CA MET A 240 31.78 23.35 -8.53
C MET A 240 33.22 23.74 -8.88
N GLN A 241 34.16 22.81 -8.72
CA GLN A 241 35.58 23.02 -9.04
C GLN A 241 35.92 22.70 -10.52
N SER A 242 34.95 22.20 -11.30
CA SER A 242 35.16 21.82 -12.68
C SER A 242 35.25 23.04 -13.62
N PRO A 243 35.99 22.96 -14.74
CA PRO A 243 35.98 24.00 -15.78
C PRO A 243 34.62 24.14 -16.50
N LEU A 244 33.64 23.28 -16.18
CA LEU A 244 32.28 23.42 -16.64
C LEU A 244 31.57 24.60 -15.94
N ALA A 245 31.85 24.81 -14.65
CA ALA A 245 31.24 25.88 -13.86
C ALA A 245 31.63 27.27 -14.37
N SER A 246 32.82 27.43 -14.97
CA SER A 246 33.25 28.69 -15.57
C SER A 246 32.61 29.00 -16.94
N SER A 247 31.95 28.01 -17.57
CA SER A 247 31.25 28.19 -18.85
C SER A 247 29.84 28.77 -18.69
N PHE A 248 29.21 28.55 -17.54
CA PHE A 248 27.96 29.20 -17.16
C PHE A 248 28.38 30.50 -16.46
N HIS A 249 28.02 31.66 -16.99
CA HIS A 249 28.30 32.96 -16.34
C HIS A 249 27.47 33.10 -15.05
N LEU A 250 27.85 32.38 -13.99
CA LEU A 250 27.13 32.31 -12.72
C LEU A 250 27.22 33.64 -11.98
N ASP A 251 26.13 34.00 -11.30
CA ASP A 251 26.07 35.19 -10.45
C ASP A 251 26.91 34.99 -9.18
N ALA A 252 27.31 36.09 -8.53
CA ALA A 252 28.11 36.03 -7.32
C ALA A 252 27.38 35.31 -6.17
N GLY A 253 27.97 34.21 -5.67
CA GLY A 253 27.36 33.37 -4.61
C GLY A 253 26.43 32.27 -5.15
N GLU A 254 26.30 32.14 -6.47
CA GLU A 254 25.52 31.08 -7.12
C GLU A 254 26.31 29.76 -7.16
N CYS A 255 25.70 28.68 -6.66
CA CYS A 255 26.32 27.35 -6.58
C CYS A 255 25.54 26.34 -7.43
N ILE A 256 26.24 25.49 -8.17
CA ILE A 256 25.63 24.39 -8.95
C ILE A 256 25.26 23.25 -8.00
N LEU A 257 24.02 22.75 -8.12
CA LEU A 257 23.46 21.72 -7.25
C LEU A 257 23.29 20.37 -7.98
N ALA A 258 22.86 20.40 -9.24
CA ALA A 258 22.63 19.19 -10.03
C ALA A 258 22.82 19.45 -11.53
N ILE A 259 23.31 18.44 -12.25
CA ILE A 259 23.49 18.44 -13.72
C ILE A 259 22.89 17.16 -14.28
N ASP A 260 22.13 17.26 -15.37
CA ASP A 260 21.58 16.10 -16.09
C ASP A 260 21.60 16.34 -17.62
N GLY A 261 21.65 15.27 -18.40
CA GLY A 261 21.84 15.34 -19.86
C GLY A 261 23.30 15.54 -20.29
N ASP A 262 24.28 15.25 -19.42
CA ASP A 262 25.72 15.30 -19.74
C ASP A 262 26.16 14.13 -20.66
N LYS A 263 25.50 12.98 -20.53
CA LYS A 263 25.76 11.79 -21.36
C LYS A 263 24.91 11.85 -22.65
N PRO A 264 25.48 11.63 -23.85
CA PRO A 264 24.76 11.69 -25.13
C PRO A 264 23.53 10.78 -25.22
N ILE A 265 23.53 9.70 -24.43
CA ILE A 265 22.53 8.63 -24.47
C ILE A 265 21.25 9.02 -23.69
N HIS A 266 21.30 10.05 -22.82
CA HIS A 266 20.18 10.42 -21.94
C HIS A 266 19.95 11.95 -21.87
N PRO A 267 19.70 12.64 -23.00
CA PRO A 267 19.47 14.09 -22.98
C PRO A 267 18.19 14.47 -22.25
N VAL A 268 18.13 15.70 -21.73
CA VAL A 268 16.88 16.34 -21.31
C VAL A 268 16.31 17.08 -22.52
N LEU A 269 15.04 16.86 -22.83
CA LEU A 269 14.37 17.49 -23.97
C LEU A 269 13.63 18.75 -23.51
N GLN A 270 14.04 19.92 -23.98
CA GLN A 270 13.30 21.16 -23.77
C GLN A 270 12.26 21.35 -24.87
N HIS A 271 10.99 21.41 -24.51
CA HIS A 271 9.91 21.74 -25.43
C HIS A 271 9.53 23.21 -25.34
N ILE A 272 9.49 23.86 -26.51
CA ILE A 272 8.97 25.22 -26.72
C ILE A 272 7.93 25.12 -27.84
N GLY A 273 6.65 25.29 -27.49
CA GLY A 273 5.54 24.97 -28.38
C GLY A 273 5.56 23.50 -28.81
N ILE A 274 5.64 23.26 -30.13
CA ILE A 274 5.72 21.92 -30.73
C ILE A 274 7.16 21.43 -30.98
N SER A 275 8.17 22.26 -30.68
CA SER A 275 9.58 21.94 -30.95
C SER A 275 10.27 21.38 -29.72
N ALA A 276 11.00 20.28 -29.86
CA ALA A 276 11.80 19.68 -28.79
C ALA A 276 13.31 19.82 -29.09
N TRP A 277 14.07 20.31 -28.11
CA TRP A 277 15.51 20.54 -28.22
C TRP A 277 16.24 19.66 -27.19
N PRO A 278 17.14 18.75 -27.61
CA PRO A 278 17.95 17.99 -26.68
C PRO A 278 19.05 18.86 -26.08
N GLY A 279 19.27 18.71 -24.78
CA GLY A 279 20.28 19.48 -24.09
C GLY A 279 20.58 18.99 -22.67
N ARG A 280 21.46 19.74 -22.03
CA ARG A 280 21.87 19.58 -20.65
C ARG A 280 21.11 20.56 -19.77
N LEU A 281 20.59 20.07 -18.66
CA LEU A 281 19.91 20.87 -17.64
C LEU A 281 20.81 21.00 -16.41
N VAL A 282 20.97 22.21 -15.91
CA VAL A 282 21.78 22.54 -14.71
C VAL A 282 20.90 23.31 -13.73
N LEU A 283 20.82 22.85 -12.49
CA LEU A 283 20.15 23.56 -11.40
C LEU A 283 21.21 24.21 -10.51
N THR A 284 21.01 25.48 -10.20
CA THR A 284 21.81 26.24 -9.22
C THR A 284 20.96 26.66 -8.03
N THR A 285 21.56 27.32 -7.05
CA THR A 285 20.86 27.97 -5.93
C THR A 285 19.93 29.12 -6.36
N HIS A 286 20.06 29.63 -7.60
CA HIS A 286 19.33 30.82 -8.07
C HIS A 286 18.50 30.59 -9.34
N ALA A 287 18.89 29.65 -10.22
CA ALA A 287 18.29 29.51 -11.54
C ALA A 287 18.42 28.09 -12.12
N LEU A 288 17.66 27.85 -13.19
CA LEU A 288 17.83 26.71 -14.09
C LEU A 288 18.53 27.16 -15.36
N TYR A 289 19.60 26.48 -15.77
CA TYR A 289 20.27 26.71 -17.04
C TYR A 289 20.04 25.53 -17.97
N PHE A 290 19.72 25.82 -19.23
CA PHE A 290 19.60 24.83 -20.28
C PHE A 290 20.60 25.12 -21.40
N GLN A 291 21.46 24.15 -21.71
CA GLN A 291 22.44 24.22 -22.79
C GLN A 291 22.02 23.22 -23.88
N SER A 292 21.66 23.72 -25.06
CA SER A 292 21.28 22.86 -26.20
C SER A 292 22.50 22.16 -26.80
N ILE A 293 22.37 20.87 -27.14
CA ILE A 293 23.39 20.12 -27.87
C ILE A 293 23.10 20.27 -29.38
N ARG A 294 23.84 21.13 -30.09
CA ARG A 294 23.69 21.31 -31.55
C ARG A 294 24.95 20.88 -32.30
N VAL A 295 24.76 20.18 -33.42
CA VAL A 295 25.81 19.98 -34.43
C VAL A 295 25.86 21.24 -35.31
N GLY A 296 26.83 22.14 -35.06
CA GLY A 296 27.30 23.09 -36.08
C GLY A 296 27.03 24.60 -35.91
N TYR A 297 26.26 25.07 -34.91
CA TYR A 297 26.13 26.50 -34.58
C TYR A 297 26.03 26.69 -33.06
N GLY A 298 26.78 27.65 -32.52
CA GLY A 298 27.22 27.73 -31.11
C GLY A 298 26.20 27.49 -29.98
N ASP A 299 26.73 27.06 -28.84
CA ASP A 299 26.02 26.69 -27.61
C ASP A 299 25.23 27.87 -27.03
N LYS A 300 23.93 27.94 -27.32
CA LYS A 300 23.04 28.92 -26.69
C LYS A 300 22.61 28.41 -25.31
N ILE A 301 23.17 29.00 -24.26
CA ILE A 301 22.74 28.77 -22.87
C ILE A 301 21.55 29.67 -22.57
N VAL A 302 20.48 29.10 -22.02
CA VAL A 302 19.28 29.84 -21.59
C VAL A 302 19.13 29.75 -20.08
N LYS A 303 18.96 30.89 -19.40
CA LYS A 303 18.77 31.01 -17.95
C LYS A 303 17.28 31.21 -17.62
N TYR A 304 16.77 30.43 -16.68
CA TYR A 304 15.43 30.55 -16.09
C TYR A 304 15.58 30.87 -14.61
N ASP A 305 15.33 32.13 -14.26
CA ASP A 305 15.53 32.63 -12.91
C ASP A 305 14.50 32.07 -11.91
N LEU A 306 14.97 31.52 -10.78
CA LEU A 306 14.16 31.06 -9.64
C LEU A 306 14.23 32.05 -8.45
N ALA A 307 15.17 33.00 -8.46
CA ALA A 307 15.54 33.83 -7.33
C ALA A 307 14.85 35.20 -7.28
N THR A 308 14.46 35.80 -8.41
CA THR A 308 13.91 37.17 -8.41
C THR A 308 12.45 37.27 -8.86
N ASP A 309 12.00 36.46 -9.83
CA ASP A 309 10.60 36.51 -10.28
C ASP A 309 9.62 36.01 -9.20
N SER A 310 8.49 36.70 -9.07
CA SER A 310 7.46 36.44 -8.06
C SER A 310 6.36 35.50 -8.57
N ASN A 311 6.20 35.38 -9.89
CA ASN A 311 5.09 34.66 -10.53
C ASN A 311 5.53 33.36 -11.22
N GLN A 312 6.48 32.65 -10.62
CA GLN A 312 6.95 31.35 -11.14
C GLN A 312 6.00 30.21 -10.75
N VAL A 313 5.68 29.35 -11.70
CA VAL A 313 4.88 28.13 -11.48
C VAL A 313 5.65 26.93 -11.98
N ILE A 314 5.82 25.93 -11.11
CA ILE A 314 6.54 24.68 -11.41
C ILE A 314 5.68 23.49 -11.01
N LYS A 315 5.29 22.68 -12.01
CA LYS A 315 4.43 21.51 -11.78
C LYS A 315 4.69 20.37 -12.76
N ARG A 316 4.20 19.20 -12.40
CA ARG A 316 4.08 18.05 -13.31
C ARG A 316 3.23 18.44 -14.51
N ASP A 317 3.62 17.94 -15.67
CA ASP A 317 2.83 18.08 -16.87
C ASP A 317 3.05 16.91 -17.82
N LEU A 318 2.08 16.72 -18.71
CA LEU A 318 2.11 15.68 -19.73
C LEU A 318 2.77 16.23 -21.01
N THR A 319 3.64 15.46 -21.63
CA THR A 319 4.27 15.77 -22.92
C THR A 319 4.17 14.59 -23.88
N GLY A 320 4.49 14.81 -25.16
CA GLY A 320 4.46 13.77 -26.18
C GLY A 320 4.78 14.32 -27.56
N PRO A 321 4.98 13.44 -28.55
CA PRO A 321 5.39 13.84 -29.90
C PRO A 321 4.38 14.85 -30.48
N LEU A 322 4.88 15.88 -31.15
CA LEU A 322 4.08 16.95 -31.77
C LEU A 322 3.22 17.79 -30.79
N GLY A 323 3.58 17.82 -29.50
CA GLY A 323 2.86 18.60 -28.49
C GLY A 323 1.64 17.90 -27.88
N VAL A 324 1.46 16.59 -28.13
CA VAL A 324 0.34 15.81 -27.58
C VAL A 324 0.62 15.43 -26.13
N ARG A 325 -0.27 15.78 -25.20
CA ARG A 325 -0.15 15.54 -23.75
C ARG A 325 -0.48 14.09 -23.34
N LEU A 326 0.37 13.13 -23.70
CA LEU A 326 0.13 11.69 -23.47
C LEU A 326 0.99 11.08 -22.36
N PHE A 327 2.21 11.55 -22.16
CA PHE A 327 3.18 10.90 -21.29
C PHE A 327 3.52 11.79 -20.09
N ASP A 328 3.42 11.23 -18.89
CA ASP A 328 3.72 11.94 -17.64
C ASP A 328 5.24 11.99 -17.36
N LYS A 329 5.97 12.71 -18.23
CA LYS A 329 7.44 12.72 -18.27
C LYS A 329 8.06 14.11 -18.16
N ALA A 330 7.27 15.16 -17.98
CA ALA A 330 7.77 16.52 -17.98
C ALA A 330 7.57 17.31 -16.68
N VAL A 331 8.47 18.28 -16.50
CA VAL A 331 8.34 19.39 -15.56
C VAL A 331 8.07 20.66 -16.36
N MET A 332 6.95 21.32 -16.08
CA MET A 332 6.61 22.60 -16.67
C MET A 332 7.14 23.74 -15.80
N TYR A 333 7.79 24.71 -16.44
CA TYR A 333 8.22 25.98 -15.88
C TYR A 333 7.50 27.14 -16.59
N LYS A 334 6.84 27.99 -15.80
CA LYS A 334 6.23 29.24 -16.28
C LYS A 334 6.65 30.39 -15.37
N SER A 335 6.89 31.55 -15.97
CA SER A 335 7.31 32.79 -15.31
C SER A 335 6.67 33.98 -16.00
N SER A 336 6.61 35.14 -15.33
CA SER A 336 6.13 36.40 -15.92
C SER A 336 6.99 36.88 -17.09
N THR A 337 8.26 36.47 -17.12
CA THR A 337 9.24 36.82 -18.16
C THR A 337 9.08 36.00 -19.46
N LEU A 338 8.32 34.91 -19.41
CA LEU A 338 8.13 34.00 -20.54
C LEU A 338 6.73 34.15 -21.13
N LYS A 339 6.65 34.30 -22.47
CA LYS A 339 5.38 34.36 -23.21
C LYS A 339 4.65 33.01 -23.18
N GLU A 340 5.39 31.91 -23.24
CA GLU A 340 4.87 30.54 -23.25
C GLU A 340 5.55 29.71 -22.16
N PRO A 341 4.84 28.75 -21.54
CA PRO A 341 5.45 27.81 -20.61
C PRO A 341 6.45 26.90 -21.32
N ILE A 342 7.50 26.52 -20.60
CA ILE A 342 8.56 25.65 -21.10
C ILE A 342 8.46 24.32 -20.39
N TYR A 343 8.67 23.24 -21.13
CA TYR A 343 8.59 21.88 -20.58
C TYR A 343 9.96 21.21 -20.68
N PHE A 344 10.45 20.71 -19.56
CA PHE A 344 11.63 19.86 -19.50
C PHE A 344 11.16 18.42 -19.41
N ASP A 345 11.31 17.70 -20.52
CA ASP A 345 10.92 16.31 -20.68
C ASP A 345 12.12 15.40 -20.42
N PHE A 346 11.90 14.43 -19.53
CA PHE A 346 12.89 13.47 -19.08
C PHE A 346 12.56 12.11 -19.72
N PRO A 347 13.10 11.81 -20.91
CA PRO A 347 12.88 10.52 -21.54
C PRO A 347 13.53 9.41 -20.69
N GLU A 348 12.70 8.64 -19.97
CA GLU A 348 13.12 7.55 -19.09
C GLU A 348 12.78 6.15 -19.68
N LEU A 349 13.72 5.20 -19.51
CA LEU A 349 13.49 3.75 -19.56
C LEU A 349 13.05 3.16 -18.18
N GLY A 350 13.15 3.95 -17.10
CA GLY A 350 13.02 3.51 -15.68
C GLY A 350 11.83 4.08 -14.88
N GLY A 351 10.72 4.47 -15.52
CA GLY A 351 9.53 5.03 -14.83
C GLY A 351 9.49 6.57 -14.79
N PRO A 352 8.68 7.21 -13.91
CA PRO A 352 8.61 8.68 -13.73
C PRO A 352 9.59 9.25 -12.68
N SER A 353 10.59 8.46 -12.25
CA SER A 353 11.42 8.73 -11.05
C SER A 353 12.45 9.86 -11.27
N ARG A 354 13.08 9.95 -12.45
CA ARG A 354 14.02 11.04 -12.79
C ARG A 354 13.28 12.37 -12.85
N ARG A 355 12.10 12.41 -13.48
CA ARG A 355 11.23 13.61 -13.54
C ARG A 355 10.84 14.08 -12.13
N ASP A 356 10.37 13.18 -11.28
CA ASP A 356 9.90 13.53 -9.94
C ASP A 356 11.02 14.03 -9.02
N TYR A 357 12.23 13.47 -9.14
CA TYR A 357 13.41 13.99 -8.45
C TYR A 357 13.72 15.44 -8.86
N TRP A 358 13.80 15.70 -10.17
CA TRP A 358 14.05 17.04 -10.69
C TRP A 358 12.97 18.04 -10.26
N LEU A 359 11.71 17.64 -10.31
CA LEU A 359 10.61 18.47 -9.80
C LEU A 359 10.79 18.86 -8.33
N SER A 360 11.17 17.90 -7.48
CA SER A 360 11.34 18.13 -6.04
C SER A 360 12.50 19.08 -5.74
N ILE A 361 13.67 18.89 -6.34
CA ILE A 361 14.84 19.76 -6.09
C ILE A 361 14.65 21.17 -6.67
N ILE A 362 13.99 21.30 -7.84
CA ILE A 362 13.66 22.60 -8.43
C ILE A 362 12.71 23.38 -7.52
N ARG A 363 11.68 22.69 -6.98
CA ARG A 363 10.73 23.30 -6.06
C ARG A 363 11.39 23.73 -4.75
N GLU A 364 12.32 22.95 -4.21
CA GLU A 364 13.05 23.35 -3.01
C GLU A 364 13.82 24.67 -3.21
N VAL A 365 14.55 24.79 -4.32
CA VAL A 365 15.27 26.03 -4.69
C VAL A 365 14.30 27.21 -4.86
N LEU A 366 13.16 26.98 -5.50
CA LEU A 366 12.13 28.00 -5.65
C LEU A 366 11.58 28.45 -4.29
N LEU A 367 11.30 27.52 -3.38
CA LEU A 367 10.69 27.80 -2.09
C LEU A 367 11.65 28.51 -1.11
N VAL A 368 12.93 28.12 -1.07
CA VAL A 368 13.92 28.83 -0.25
C VAL A 368 14.09 30.28 -0.71
N ASN A 369 14.12 30.52 -2.02
CA ASN A 369 14.21 31.88 -2.57
C ASN A 369 12.94 32.69 -2.28
N ARG A 370 11.75 32.08 -2.34
CA ARG A 370 10.50 32.72 -1.88
C ARG A 370 10.54 33.05 -0.40
N PHE A 371 11.07 32.16 0.44
CA PHE A 371 11.24 32.39 1.87
C PHE A 371 12.18 33.57 2.15
N ILE A 372 13.34 33.60 1.48
CA ILE A 372 14.31 34.72 1.57
C ILE A 372 13.65 36.06 1.23
N ARG A 373 12.81 36.10 0.18
CA ARG A 373 12.07 37.30 -0.22
C ARG A 373 10.96 37.66 0.76
N LYS A 374 10.17 36.68 1.22
CA LYS A 374 9.04 36.87 2.16
C LYS A 374 9.51 37.54 3.46
N PHE A 375 10.66 37.14 3.98
CA PHE A 375 11.22 37.64 5.24
C PHE A 375 12.35 38.67 5.07
N ASN A 376 12.65 39.08 3.82
CA ASN A 376 13.68 40.07 3.49
C ASN A 376 15.04 39.82 4.17
N LEU A 377 15.58 38.60 4.02
CA LEU A 377 16.78 38.16 4.74
C LEU A 377 18.07 38.87 4.27
N GLY A 378 18.93 39.24 5.23
CA GLY A 378 20.28 39.79 5.00
C GLY A 378 21.27 38.75 4.44
N ASP A 379 22.49 39.16 4.09
CA ASP A 379 23.45 38.29 3.37
C ASP A 379 23.81 37.00 4.11
N VAL A 380 24.03 37.06 5.43
CA VAL A 380 24.37 35.88 6.25
C VAL A 380 23.15 34.97 6.45
N GLN A 381 21.98 35.55 6.76
CA GLN A 381 20.71 34.83 6.91
C GLN A 381 20.31 34.14 5.60
N ARG A 382 20.53 34.81 4.46
CA ARG A 382 20.33 34.25 3.12
C ARG A 382 21.25 33.06 2.88
N ALA A 383 22.55 33.21 3.16
CA ALA A 383 23.52 32.13 3.00
C ALA A 383 23.18 30.92 3.88
N GLU A 384 22.64 31.13 5.09
CA GLU A 384 22.18 30.04 5.96
C GLU A 384 20.93 29.34 5.43
N ALA A 385 19.92 30.09 4.98
CA ALA A 385 18.70 29.51 4.39
C ALA A 385 19.05 28.67 3.15
N LEU A 386 19.92 29.20 2.27
CA LEU A 386 20.44 28.46 1.11
C LEU A 386 21.23 27.23 1.54
N SER A 387 22.06 27.31 2.58
CA SER A 387 22.83 26.17 3.10
C SER A 387 21.92 25.03 3.58
N LYS A 388 20.80 25.35 4.25
CA LYS A 388 19.79 24.36 4.63
C LYS A 388 19.17 23.65 3.43
N ALA A 389 18.80 24.42 2.40
CA ALA A 389 18.26 23.85 1.16
C ALA A 389 19.29 22.95 0.44
N ILE A 390 20.56 23.37 0.39
CA ILE A 390 21.65 22.57 -0.21
C ILE A 390 21.81 21.25 0.53
N LEU A 391 21.95 21.27 1.86
CA LEU A 391 22.08 20.04 2.67
C LEU A 391 20.83 19.16 2.55
N GLY A 392 19.64 19.75 2.48
CA GLY A 392 18.38 19.05 2.18
C GLY A 392 18.42 18.30 0.85
N ILE A 393 18.85 18.97 -0.23
CA ILE A 393 18.96 18.37 -1.57
C ILE A 393 20.00 17.25 -1.57
N VAL A 394 21.18 17.46 -0.98
CA VAL A 394 22.24 16.43 -0.91
C VAL A 394 21.75 15.18 -0.15
N ARG A 395 21.07 15.35 0.99
CA ARG A 395 20.49 14.22 1.73
C ARG A 395 19.38 13.52 0.94
N TYR A 396 18.53 14.28 0.26
CA TYR A 396 17.48 13.75 -0.60
C TYR A 396 18.08 12.90 -1.75
N SER A 397 19.15 13.38 -2.38
CA SER A 397 19.91 12.64 -3.40
C SER A 397 20.54 11.38 -2.82
N ALA A 398 21.20 11.48 -1.66
CA ALA A 398 21.84 10.32 -1.01
C ALA A 398 20.82 9.22 -0.67
N VAL A 399 19.65 9.59 -0.15
CA VAL A 399 18.56 8.63 0.15
C VAL A 399 18.00 8.02 -1.14
N LYS A 400 17.75 8.84 -2.17
CA LYS A 400 17.22 8.36 -3.45
C LYS A 400 18.17 7.40 -4.14
N GLU A 401 19.46 7.74 -4.24
CA GLU A 401 20.47 6.90 -4.90
C GLU A 401 20.74 5.60 -4.12
N THR A 402 20.65 5.63 -2.80
CA THR A 402 21.00 4.48 -1.93
C THR A 402 19.86 3.50 -1.73
N PHE A 403 18.62 4.01 -1.66
CA PHE A 403 17.44 3.25 -1.26
C PHE A 403 16.33 3.22 -2.32
N HIS A 404 16.47 3.96 -3.43
CA HIS A 404 15.49 4.02 -4.55
C HIS A 404 14.05 4.32 -4.12
N ILE A 405 13.89 5.09 -3.04
CA ILE A 405 12.57 5.44 -2.48
C ILE A 405 12.02 6.65 -3.26
N ALA A 406 10.83 6.49 -3.85
CA ALA A 406 10.04 7.60 -4.38
C ALA A 406 9.11 8.14 -3.28
N PRO A 407 9.17 9.43 -2.91
CA PRO A 407 8.29 9.96 -1.87
C PRO A 407 6.83 10.01 -2.34
N SER A 408 5.95 9.24 -1.69
CA SER A 408 4.52 9.53 -1.67
C SER A 408 4.20 10.64 -0.66
N HIS A 409 2.95 11.10 -0.65
CA HIS A 409 2.52 12.32 0.04
C HIS A 409 3.03 12.41 1.50
N PHE A 410 3.54 13.60 1.84
CA PHE A 410 4.09 14.04 3.13
C PHE A 410 5.48 13.52 3.58
N LYS A 411 6.13 12.60 2.85
CA LYS A 411 7.48 12.09 3.24
C LYS A 411 8.64 12.71 2.46
N THR A 412 8.70 14.04 2.38
CA THR A 412 9.86 14.74 1.75
C THR A 412 10.93 15.06 2.80
N THR A 413 12.21 14.85 2.45
CA THR A 413 13.37 15.25 3.28
C THR A 413 13.90 16.64 2.92
N LEU A 414 13.10 17.41 2.16
CA LEU A 414 13.39 18.77 1.72
C LEU A 414 12.61 19.74 2.61
N THR A 415 13.33 20.59 3.37
CA THR A 415 12.80 21.42 4.45
C THR A 415 11.71 22.38 3.99
N PHE A 416 11.95 23.15 2.93
CA PHE A 416 10.99 24.17 2.48
C PHE A 416 9.79 23.55 1.76
N SER A 417 10.01 22.47 1.01
CA SER A 417 8.93 21.68 0.40
C SER A 417 8.08 20.95 1.45
N LEU A 418 8.67 20.52 2.56
CA LEU A 418 7.92 19.93 3.67
C LEU A 418 7.02 20.99 4.31
N ALA A 419 7.57 22.16 4.62
CA ALA A 419 6.81 23.25 5.22
C ALA A 419 5.68 23.75 4.30
N GLU A 420 5.86 23.81 2.97
CA GLU A 420 4.77 24.18 2.06
C GLU A 420 3.63 23.15 2.07
N LYS A 421 3.94 21.86 2.26
CA LYS A 421 2.95 20.78 2.24
C LYS A 421 2.21 20.64 3.57
N LEU A 422 2.91 20.82 4.68
CA LEU A 422 2.37 20.62 6.02
C LEU A 422 1.24 21.62 6.35
N PRO A 423 0.15 21.18 6.99
CA PRO A 423 -0.87 22.09 7.50
C PRO A 423 -0.25 22.98 8.60
N LYS A 424 -0.52 24.29 8.56
CA LYS A 424 0.16 25.30 9.38
C LYS A 424 1.69 25.38 9.16
N GLY A 425 2.20 24.90 8.03
CA GLY A 425 3.64 24.98 7.74
C GLY A 425 4.19 26.41 7.64
N ASP A 426 3.34 27.42 7.42
CA ASP A 426 3.71 28.83 7.61
C ASP A 426 4.21 29.13 9.04
N MET A 427 3.63 28.49 10.08
CA MET A 427 4.12 28.61 11.46
C MET A 427 5.51 27.97 11.63
N VAL A 428 5.80 26.89 10.91
CA VAL A 428 7.13 26.26 10.91
C VAL A 428 8.15 27.19 10.26
N LEU A 429 7.79 27.84 9.14
CA LEU A 429 8.65 28.84 8.48
C LEU A 429 8.84 30.10 9.34
N GLU A 430 7.79 30.58 10.00
CA GLU A 430 7.86 31.70 10.94
C GLU A 430 8.70 31.35 12.17
N ALA A 431 8.56 30.15 12.73
CA ALA A 431 9.40 29.67 13.83
C ALA A 431 10.86 29.55 13.39
N LEU A 432 11.13 29.08 12.17
CA LEU A 432 12.47 29.03 11.60
C LEU A 432 13.06 30.43 11.40
N TYR A 433 12.26 31.41 11.00
CA TYR A 433 12.70 32.81 10.90
C TYR A 433 12.97 33.43 12.29
N ASN A 434 11.95 33.46 13.15
CA ASN A 434 11.95 34.14 14.45
C ASN A 434 12.97 33.54 15.44
N ASN A 435 13.14 32.22 15.46
CA ASN A 435 13.99 31.55 16.46
C ASN A 435 15.41 31.25 15.95
N TYR A 436 15.65 31.18 14.64
CA TYR A 436 16.95 30.72 14.13
C TYR A 436 17.68 31.79 13.29
N LEU A 437 16.97 32.61 12.52
CA LEU A 437 17.60 33.62 11.65
C LEU A 437 17.68 35.00 12.31
N GLN A 438 16.73 35.35 13.18
CA GLN A 438 16.73 36.63 13.89
C GLN A 438 17.84 36.71 14.97
N LEU A 439 18.15 35.59 15.62
CA LEU A 439 19.25 35.45 16.60
C LEU A 439 20.65 35.63 15.98
N LEU A 440 20.75 35.48 14.66
CA LEU A 440 21.97 35.74 13.90
C LEU A 440 22.30 37.23 13.79
N ASP A 441 21.28 38.10 13.86
CA ASP A 441 21.41 39.54 13.70
C ASP A 441 21.84 40.20 15.03
N SER A 442 21.29 39.73 16.16
CA SER A 442 21.62 40.24 17.51
C SER A 442 23.05 39.93 17.97
N SER A 443 23.63 38.81 17.50
CA SER A 443 24.97 38.35 17.88
C SER A 443 26.09 39.03 17.10
N LEU A 444 25.86 39.40 15.82
CA LEU A 444 26.80 40.18 15.02
C LEU A 444 26.82 41.66 15.43
N SER A 445 25.72 42.21 15.96
CA SER A 445 25.68 43.59 16.47
C SER A 445 26.51 43.80 17.74
N HIS A 446 26.59 42.82 18.66
CA HIS A 446 27.40 42.92 19.88
C HIS A 446 28.91 42.85 19.63
N LEU A 447 29.36 42.28 18.50
CA LEU A 447 30.77 42.26 18.10
C LEU A 447 31.25 43.59 17.48
N ALA A 448 30.34 44.49 17.11
CA ALA A 448 30.66 45.80 16.54
C ALA A 448 30.83 46.90 17.61
N THR A 449 30.36 46.67 18.83
CA THR A 449 30.40 47.63 19.94
C THR A 449 30.68 46.90 21.25
N ASP A 450 31.95 46.74 21.61
CA ASP A 450 32.44 47.05 22.97
C ASP A 450 33.89 46.59 23.18
N SER A 451 34.74 47.59 23.34
CA SER A 451 35.95 47.49 24.14
C SER A 451 35.59 47.71 25.61
N ALA A 452 35.92 46.73 26.46
CA ALA A 452 36.21 46.80 27.90
C ALA A 452 35.27 46.03 28.87
N VAL A 453 35.94 45.22 29.72
CA VAL A 453 35.58 44.75 31.08
C VAL A 453 34.68 43.50 31.29
N ASP A 454 35.38 42.40 31.63
CA ASP A 454 35.24 41.43 32.74
C ASP A 454 34.02 40.45 32.86
N LYS A 455 34.41 39.15 32.94
CA LYS A 455 33.80 37.96 33.60
C LYS A 455 32.30 37.64 33.45
N THR A 456 32.00 36.62 32.64
CA THR A 456 31.42 35.30 33.03
C THR A 456 31.25 34.48 31.74
N SER A 457 31.97 33.37 31.62
CA SER A 457 32.01 32.56 30.39
C SER A 457 30.83 31.59 30.34
N GLU A 458 29.73 31.99 29.70
CA GLU A 458 28.62 31.11 29.33
C GLU A 458 28.85 30.55 27.90
N ASN A 459 29.13 29.25 27.78
CA ASN A 459 29.49 28.56 26.54
C ASN A 459 28.39 27.56 26.13
N HIS A 460 27.58 27.89 25.12
CA HIS A 460 26.44 27.06 24.66
C HIS A 460 26.33 26.99 23.13
N SER A 461 26.15 25.82 22.50
CA SER A 461 26.31 25.63 21.04
C SER A 461 25.01 25.44 20.23
N VAL A 462 24.94 26.06 19.03
CA VAL A 462 23.94 25.82 17.97
C VAL A 462 24.63 25.31 16.69
N PRO A 463 24.07 24.34 15.95
CA PRO A 463 24.67 23.90 14.70
C PRO A 463 24.22 24.79 13.51
N PHE A 464 25.18 25.38 12.78
CA PHE A 464 24.94 26.29 11.65
C PHE A 464 25.21 25.59 10.30
N SER A 465 24.24 25.58 9.39
CA SER A 465 24.34 24.84 8.12
C SER A 465 25.39 25.45 7.18
N LEU A 466 25.51 26.78 7.17
CA LEU A 466 26.51 27.53 6.42
C LEU A 466 27.92 27.29 6.96
N TYR A 467 28.08 27.13 8.28
CA TYR A 467 29.37 26.79 8.86
C TYR A 467 29.80 25.38 8.44
N ALA A 468 28.90 24.40 8.54
CA ALA A 468 29.18 23.03 8.12
C ALA A 468 29.55 22.94 6.63
N LEU A 469 28.85 23.68 5.77
CA LEU A 469 29.16 23.75 4.34
C LEU A 469 30.46 24.51 4.05
N SER A 470 30.76 25.60 4.75
CA SER A 470 31.98 26.38 4.52
C SER A 470 33.23 25.59 4.88
N ARG A 471 33.20 24.81 5.97
CA ARG A 471 34.28 23.86 6.35
C ARG A 471 34.49 22.76 5.32
N MET A 472 33.43 22.36 4.61
CA MET A 472 33.50 21.42 3.49
C MET A 472 34.02 22.06 2.19
N GLY A 473 34.21 23.38 2.17
CA GLY A 473 34.76 24.15 1.04
C GLY A 473 33.71 24.81 0.13
N PHE A 474 32.46 24.93 0.59
CA PHE A 474 31.41 25.66 -0.13
C PHE A 474 31.40 27.13 0.31
N LEU A 475 31.75 28.06 -0.60
CA LEU A 475 31.80 29.49 -0.31
C LEU A 475 30.55 30.22 -0.83
N LEU A 476 29.57 30.45 0.06
CA LEU A 476 28.33 31.17 -0.26
C LEU A 476 28.39 32.69 0.06
N LEU A 477 29.40 33.14 0.82
CA LEU A 477 29.65 34.54 1.14
C LEU A 477 30.83 35.09 0.32
N LYS A 478 30.72 36.32 -0.17
CA LYS A 478 31.80 37.00 -0.92
C LYS A 478 32.94 37.41 0.02
N GLY A 479 34.17 37.02 -0.31
CA GLY A 479 35.37 37.61 0.29
C GLY A 479 35.50 39.07 -0.12
N LYS A 480 35.34 39.99 0.84
CA LYS A 480 36.08 41.25 0.80
C LYS A 480 37.37 41.02 1.56
N ASP A 481 38.49 41.37 0.93
CA ASP A 481 39.78 41.52 1.60
C ASP A 481 39.60 42.33 2.87
N GLU A 482 39.76 41.69 4.03
CA GLU A 482 40.21 42.31 5.29
C GLU A 482 40.22 41.22 6.38
N THR A 483 41.40 40.63 6.60
CA THR A 483 41.77 39.78 7.75
C THR A 483 40.89 38.55 8.01
N GLU A 484 41.52 37.39 8.17
CA GLU A 484 40.91 36.21 8.81
C GLU A 484 40.46 36.57 10.23
N LYS A 485 39.33 37.27 10.38
CA LYS A 485 38.58 37.28 11.63
C LYS A 485 37.86 35.94 11.66
N GLU A 486 38.44 35.02 12.42
CA GLU A 486 37.75 33.81 12.88
C GLU A 486 36.30 34.20 13.20
N ILE A 487 35.35 33.57 12.51
CA ILE A 487 33.94 33.65 12.87
C ILE A 487 33.86 32.98 14.25
N SER A 488 34.05 33.79 15.30
CA SER A 488 33.94 33.38 16.68
C SER A 488 32.51 32.94 16.93
N PHE A 489 32.37 31.69 17.34
CA PHE A 489 31.11 30.99 17.56
C PHE A 489 30.32 31.67 18.68
N CYS A 490 29.18 32.28 18.34
CA CYS A 490 28.32 32.94 19.32
C CYS A 490 27.32 31.93 19.90
N ALA A 491 27.32 31.85 21.22
CA ALA A 491 26.70 30.80 21.99
C ALA A 491 25.23 31.09 22.33
N VAL A 492 24.29 30.24 21.89
CA VAL A 492 22.86 30.33 22.28
C VAL A 492 22.27 28.92 22.48
N CYS A 493 21.41 28.78 23.49
CA CYS A 493 21.18 27.55 24.26
C CYS A 493 19.91 26.74 23.88
N PHE A 494 19.92 25.50 24.41
CA PHE A 494 18.79 24.58 24.56
C PHE A 494 17.53 25.30 25.07
N GLY A 495 16.43 25.22 24.32
CA GLY A 495 15.19 25.97 24.57
C GLY A 495 14.65 26.66 23.32
N VAL A 496 15.54 27.16 22.45
CA VAL A 496 15.19 27.75 21.14
C VAL A 496 14.64 26.69 20.17
N THR A 497 15.11 25.45 20.27
CA THR A 497 14.55 24.34 19.50
C THR A 497 13.17 23.92 20.02
N LYS A 498 12.78 24.21 21.28
CA LYS A 498 11.46 23.81 21.79
C LYS A 498 10.31 24.53 21.09
N SER A 499 10.50 25.78 20.66
CA SER A 499 9.45 26.51 19.92
C SER A 499 9.30 26.00 18.48
N LEU A 500 10.42 25.65 17.82
CA LEU A 500 10.41 25.03 16.49
C LEU A 500 9.93 23.58 16.53
N GLU A 501 10.35 22.80 17.54
CA GLU A 501 9.88 21.45 17.85
C GLU A 501 8.38 21.48 18.17
N ALA A 502 7.90 22.40 19.00
CA ALA A 502 6.47 22.54 19.31
C ALA A 502 5.64 22.94 18.07
N ALA A 503 6.14 23.87 17.24
CA ALA A 503 5.48 24.22 15.99
C ALA A 503 5.41 23.04 15.01
N LEU A 504 6.47 22.21 14.99
CA LEU A 504 6.54 21.00 14.18
C LEU A 504 5.61 19.90 14.71
N GLU A 505 5.62 19.61 16.02
CA GLU A 505 4.73 18.66 16.67
C GLU A 505 3.26 19.04 16.50
N GLU A 506 2.94 20.33 16.65
CA GLU A 506 1.58 20.83 16.40
C GLU A 506 1.19 20.60 14.94
N SER A 507 2.04 20.97 13.98
CA SER A 507 1.78 20.79 12.55
C SER A 507 1.58 19.31 12.16
N ILE A 508 2.40 18.41 12.70
CA ILE A 508 2.31 16.96 12.48
C ILE A 508 0.99 16.40 13.04
N CYS A 509 0.64 16.74 14.29
CA CYS A 509 -0.61 16.32 14.93
C CYS A 509 -1.85 16.79 14.15
N TYR A 510 -1.84 18.01 13.62
CA TYR A 510 -2.91 18.49 12.74
C TYR A 510 -2.95 17.75 11.39
N SER A 511 -1.80 17.33 10.85
CA SER A 511 -1.71 16.54 9.62
C SER A 511 -2.38 15.18 9.75
N GLU A 512 -2.11 14.44 10.83
CA GLU A 512 -2.74 13.13 11.09
C GLU A 512 -4.28 13.25 11.16
N ARG A 513 -4.78 14.34 11.76
CA ARG A 513 -6.22 14.63 11.84
C ARG A 513 -6.81 14.95 10.47
N ILE A 514 -6.11 15.70 9.62
CA ILE A 514 -6.54 16.01 8.26
C ILE A 514 -6.49 14.77 7.35
N GLU A 515 -5.53 13.87 7.53
CA GLU A 515 -5.45 12.61 6.77
C GLU A 515 -6.62 11.69 7.08
N SER A 516 -7.02 11.57 8.35
CA SER A 516 -8.23 10.82 8.73
C SER A 516 -9.50 11.40 8.07
N ALA A 517 -9.58 12.73 7.94
CA ALA A 517 -10.69 13.42 7.29
C ALA A 517 -10.63 13.29 5.76
N ARG A 518 -9.45 13.38 5.13
CA ARG A 518 -9.26 13.20 3.68
C ARG A 518 -9.54 11.77 3.24
N ALA A 519 -9.12 10.76 4.01
CA ALA A 519 -9.47 9.36 3.72
C ALA A 519 -10.98 9.12 3.71
N THR A 520 -11.74 9.90 4.49
CA THR A 520 -13.21 9.88 4.51
C THR A 520 -13.83 10.59 3.29
N VAL A 521 -13.19 11.67 2.81
CA VAL A 521 -13.65 12.45 1.64
C VAL A 521 -13.25 11.79 0.31
N ASP A 522 -12.09 11.16 0.23
CA ASP A 522 -11.60 10.47 -0.96
C ASP A 522 -12.35 9.14 -1.21
N GLN A 523 -13.03 8.60 -0.20
CA GLN A 523 -14.07 7.57 -0.40
C GLN A 523 -15.29 8.10 -1.19
N VAL A 524 -15.46 9.42 -1.34
CA VAL A 524 -16.62 10.07 -1.98
C VAL A 524 -16.27 10.81 -3.27
N LYS A 525 -15.00 11.19 -3.50
CA LYS A 525 -14.56 11.86 -4.73
C LYS A 525 -14.21 10.87 -5.84
N VAL A 526 -15.12 10.65 -6.78
CA VAL A 526 -14.77 10.11 -8.10
C VAL A 526 -14.37 11.30 -8.99
N GLU A 527 -13.08 11.60 -9.08
CA GLU A 527 -12.59 12.69 -9.93
C GLU A 527 -12.82 12.41 -11.42
N GLY A 528 -13.32 13.41 -12.16
CA GLY A 528 -13.40 13.41 -13.63
C GLY A 528 -14.79 13.28 -14.26
N VAL A 529 -15.86 13.17 -13.48
CA VAL A 529 -17.22 13.00 -14.03
C VAL A 529 -17.68 14.23 -14.81
N ASP A 530 -17.44 15.45 -14.31
CA ASP A 530 -17.96 16.67 -14.94
C ASP A 530 -17.26 16.99 -16.28
N ALA A 531 -15.95 16.78 -16.35
CA ALA A 531 -15.18 16.99 -17.58
C ALA A 531 -15.51 15.93 -18.64
N ASN A 532 -15.62 14.66 -18.24
CA ASN A 532 -16.00 13.58 -19.16
C ASN A 532 -17.47 13.66 -19.61
N LEU A 533 -18.36 14.19 -18.76
CA LEU A 533 -19.77 14.41 -19.10
C LEU A 533 -19.95 15.54 -20.12
N ALA A 534 -19.24 16.66 -19.94
CA ALA A 534 -19.25 17.77 -20.91
C ALA A 534 -18.65 17.34 -22.26
N LEU A 535 -17.56 16.56 -22.23
CA LEU A 535 -16.93 16.03 -23.44
C LEU A 535 -17.82 15.01 -24.17
N MET A 536 -18.53 14.13 -23.43
CA MET A 536 -19.52 13.22 -24.02
C MET A 536 -20.70 13.96 -24.65
N GLN A 537 -21.20 15.03 -24.04
CA GLN A 537 -22.33 15.79 -24.58
C GLN A 537 -21.99 16.44 -25.92
N GLU A 538 -20.79 17.01 -26.06
CA GLU A 538 -20.30 17.56 -27.34
C GLU A 538 -20.05 16.47 -28.38
N LEU A 539 -19.40 15.36 -28.02
CA LEU A 539 -19.14 14.25 -28.96
C LEU A 539 -20.44 13.59 -29.47
N LEU A 540 -21.48 13.54 -28.65
CA LEU A 540 -22.79 12.98 -29.01
C LEU A 540 -23.72 13.99 -29.69
N PHE A 541 -23.39 15.29 -29.72
CA PHE A 541 -24.23 16.34 -30.28
C PHE A 541 -24.70 16.07 -31.73
N PRO A 542 -23.87 15.57 -32.67
CA PRO A 542 -24.33 15.27 -34.03
C PRO A 542 -25.40 14.18 -34.07
N PHE A 543 -25.25 13.15 -33.23
CA PHE A 543 -26.21 12.06 -33.11
C PHE A 543 -27.52 12.51 -32.46
N ILE A 544 -27.43 13.40 -31.46
CA ILE A 544 -28.59 14.02 -30.82
C ILE A 544 -29.37 14.87 -31.84
N GLN A 545 -28.69 15.59 -32.74
CA GLN A 545 -29.35 16.37 -33.81
C GLN A 545 -30.04 15.48 -34.84
N VAL A 546 -29.38 14.40 -35.30
CA VAL A 546 -30.03 13.41 -36.19
C VAL A 546 -31.25 12.78 -35.51
N GLY A 547 -31.12 12.43 -34.22
CA GLY A 547 -32.23 11.93 -33.42
C GLY A 547 -33.41 12.91 -33.33
N LYS A 548 -33.15 14.22 -33.20
CA LYS A 548 -34.18 15.26 -33.22
C LYS A 548 -34.90 15.36 -34.57
N ILE A 549 -34.18 15.22 -35.69
CA ILE A 549 -34.77 15.25 -37.04
C ILE A 549 -35.70 14.04 -37.22
N VAL A 550 -35.24 12.84 -36.87
CA VAL A 550 -36.06 11.61 -36.94
C VAL A 550 -37.27 11.72 -36.01
N TYR A 551 -37.10 12.30 -34.82
CA TYR A 551 -38.18 12.54 -33.87
C TYR A 551 -39.22 13.53 -34.41
N SER A 552 -38.81 14.66 -34.98
CA SER A 552 -39.71 15.65 -35.62
C SER A 552 -40.51 15.02 -36.78
N LEU A 553 -39.86 14.21 -37.62
CA LEU A 553 -40.56 13.48 -38.69
C LEU A 553 -41.56 12.44 -38.13
N SER A 554 -41.24 11.80 -37.00
CA SER A 554 -42.18 10.87 -36.33
C SER A 554 -43.37 11.57 -35.65
N GLN A 555 -43.25 12.88 -35.36
CA GLN A 555 -44.33 13.69 -34.80
C GLN A 555 -45.30 14.25 -35.85
N TRP A 556 -45.06 14.00 -37.14
CA TRP A 556 -45.92 14.46 -38.25
C TRP A 556 -46.08 15.99 -38.32
N GLU A 557 -45.06 16.77 -37.93
CA GLU A 557 -45.08 18.24 -38.05
C GLU A 557 -45.21 18.70 -39.52
N ASP A 558 -44.58 17.96 -40.45
CA ASP A 558 -44.75 18.12 -41.91
C ASP A 558 -45.32 16.82 -42.51
N PRO A 559 -46.62 16.78 -42.87
CA PRO A 559 -47.29 15.54 -43.28
C PRO A 559 -46.71 14.90 -44.54
N LEU A 560 -46.23 15.70 -45.50
CA LEU A 560 -45.73 15.20 -46.78
C LEU A 560 -44.35 14.56 -46.60
N LYS A 561 -43.46 15.20 -45.84
CA LYS A 561 -42.12 14.63 -45.54
C LYS A 561 -42.21 13.37 -44.68
N SER A 562 -43.12 13.38 -43.70
CA SER A 562 -43.35 12.23 -42.81
C SER A 562 -43.96 11.04 -43.57
N LEU A 563 -44.86 11.30 -44.53
CA LEU A 563 -45.43 10.28 -45.41
C LEU A 563 -44.38 9.68 -46.36
N LEU A 564 -43.55 10.51 -46.98
CA LEU A 564 -42.45 10.06 -47.86
C LEU A 564 -41.42 9.23 -47.08
N PHE A 565 -41.07 9.66 -45.87
CA PHE A 565 -40.17 8.92 -44.98
C PHE A 565 -40.78 7.57 -44.57
N LEU A 566 -42.06 7.52 -44.22
CA LEU A 566 -42.76 6.28 -43.91
C LEU A 566 -42.81 5.33 -45.12
N ALA A 567 -43.14 5.84 -46.31
CA ALA A 567 -43.15 5.06 -47.55
C ALA A 567 -41.77 4.48 -47.88
N PHE A 568 -40.71 5.26 -47.68
CA PHE A 568 -39.33 4.82 -47.85
C PHE A 568 -38.95 3.73 -46.85
N MET A 569 -39.28 3.91 -45.55
CA MET A 569 -39.00 2.90 -44.52
C MET A 569 -39.76 1.60 -44.76
N LEU A 570 -41.04 1.68 -45.18
CA LEU A 570 -41.84 0.50 -45.53
C LEU A 570 -41.26 -0.21 -46.77
N TYR A 571 -40.80 0.53 -47.78
CA TYR A 571 -40.13 -0.02 -48.97
C TYR A 571 -38.83 -0.76 -48.62
N VAL A 572 -37.98 -0.17 -47.77
CA VAL A 572 -36.71 -0.77 -47.31
C VAL A 572 -36.95 -2.06 -46.52
N ILE A 573 -37.97 -2.07 -45.64
CA ILE A 573 -38.35 -3.27 -44.86
C ILE A 573 -38.92 -4.35 -45.78
N GLN A 574 -39.78 -4.00 -46.74
CA GLN A 574 -40.44 -4.96 -47.64
C GLN A 574 -39.48 -5.60 -48.66
N ARG A 575 -38.44 -4.87 -49.10
CA ARG A 575 -37.37 -5.40 -49.97
C ARG A 575 -36.30 -6.18 -49.20
N GLY A 576 -36.36 -6.24 -47.86
CA GLY A 576 -35.35 -6.91 -47.03
C GLY A 576 -33.99 -6.20 -47.01
N LEU A 577 -33.95 -4.91 -47.37
CA LEU A 577 -32.71 -4.13 -47.49
C LEU A 577 -32.09 -3.73 -46.14
N VAL A 578 -32.77 -4.04 -45.03
CA VAL A 578 -32.33 -3.72 -43.66
C VAL A 578 -30.94 -4.30 -43.35
N SER A 579 -30.60 -5.47 -43.89
CA SER A 579 -29.26 -6.09 -43.72
C SER A 579 -28.13 -5.34 -44.44
N TYR A 580 -28.45 -4.51 -45.43
CA TYR A 580 -27.48 -3.76 -46.24
C TYR A 580 -27.31 -2.29 -45.79
N MET A 581 -28.15 -1.82 -44.87
CA MET A 581 -28.07 -0.46 -44.31
C MET A 581 -26.74 -0.20 -43.59
N VAL A 582 -26.25 -1.18 -42.84
CA VAL A 582 -24.99 -1.07 -42.09
C VAL A 582 -23.77 -0.98 -43.03
N PRO A 583 -23.61 -1.87 -44.05
CA PRO A 583 -22.58 -1.70 -45.08
C PRO A 583 -22.65 -0.36 -45.83
N PHE A 584 -23.86 0.12 -46.15
CA PHE A 584 -24.04 1.39 -46.87
C PHE A 584 -23.63 2.60 -46.02
N ILE A 585 -23.96 2.61 -44.72
CA ILE A 585 -23.50 3.64 -43.77
C ILE A 585 -21.98 3.67 -43.72
N PHE A 586 -21.32 2.52 -43.61
CA PHE A 586 -19.86 2.45 -43.62
C PHE A 586 -19.26 2.95 -44.94
N LEU A 587 -19.87 2.61 -46.09
CA LEU A 587 -19.43 3.11 -47.40
C LEU A 587 -19.58 4.64 -47.49
N THR A 588 -20.69 5.20 -47.00
CA THR A 588 -20.90 6.66 -47.00
C THR A 588 -19.92 7.39 -46.09
N PHE A 589 -19.61 6.87 -44.89
CA PHE A 589 -18.56 7.42 -44.04
C PHE A 589 -17.21 7.38 -44.73
N ALA A 590 -16.86 6.26 -45.38
CA ALA A 590 -15.62 6.15 -46.13
C ALA A 590 -15.53 7.18 -47.28
N VAL A 591 -16.61 7.38 -48.03
CA VAL A 591 -16.68 8.40 -49.10
C VAL A 591 -16.57 9.82 -48.54
N VAL A 592 -17.25 10.15 -47.44
CA VAL A 592 -17.15 11.48 -46.78
C VAL A 592 -15.74 11.72 -46.25
N MET A 593 -15.12 10.70 -45.65
CA MET A 593 -13.73 10.77 -45.19
C MET A 593 -12.76 10.99 -46.36
N LEU A 594 -12.96 10.31 -47.49
CA LEU A 594 -12.17 10.50 -48.70
C LEU A 594 -12.43 11.87 -49.34
N TRP A 595 -13.68 12.34 -49.35
CA TRP A 595 -14.05 13.67 -49.86
C TRP A 595 -13.37 14.79 -49.05
N HIS A 596 -13.42 14.71 -47.71
CA HIS A 596 -12.71 15.64 -46.84
C HIS A 596 -11.19 15.59 -47.02
N LYS A 597 -10.64 14.41 -47.35
CA LYS A 597 -9.21 14.21 -47.59
C LYS A 597 -8.74 14.81 -48.93
N TYR A 598 -9.57 14.77 -49.98
CA TYR A 598 -9.15 15.12 -51.35
C TYR A 598 -9.66 16.49 -51.85
N ILE A 599 -10.75 17.02 -51.31
CA ILE A 599 -11.39 18.28 -51.78
C ILE A 599 -11.34 19.39 -50.72
N GLY A 600 -11.11 19.05 -49.45
CA GLY A 600 -10.94 20.04 -48.39
C GLY A 600 -9.58 20.74 -48.49
N ASP A 601 -9.58 22.04 -48.82
CA ASP A 601 -8.44 22.91 -48.59
C ASP A 601 -7.94 22.71 -47.14
N ARG A 602 -6.63 22.58 -46.95
CA ARG A 602 -5.96 22.31 -45.66
C ARG A 602 -6.18 23.45 -44.65
N LYS A 603 -7.41 23.68 -44.19
CA LYS A 603 -7.70 24.41 -42.97
C LYS A 603 -7.48 23.47 -41.80
N LEU A 604 -6.52 23.82 -40.94
CA LEU A 604 -6.35 23.21 -39.62
C LEU A 604 -7.71 23.17 -38.93
N LEU A 605 -8.11 21.98 -38.44
CA LEU A 605 -9.29 21.82 -37.59
C LEU A 605 -9.24 22.88 -36.49
N GLU A 606 -10.24 23.77 -36.47
CA GLU A 606 -10.43 24.69 -35.35
C GLU A 606 -10.52 23.86 -34.07
N VAL A 607 -9.69 24.22 -33.09
CA VAL A 607 -9.66 23.58 -31.77
C VAL A 607 -11.06 23.71 -31.18
N LEU A 608 -11.68 22.58 -30.83
CA LEU A 608 -12.97 22.56 -30.15
C LEU A 608 -12.77 23.16 -28.74
N GLU A 609 -12.95 24.47 -28.62
CA GLU A 609 -12.92 25.16 -27.33
C GLU A 609 -14.16 24.78 -26.52
N VAL A 610 -14.05 23.69 -25.76
CA VAL A 610 -15.03 23.35 -24.73
C VAL A 610 -14.84 24.35 -23.59
N LYS A 611 -15.69 25.39 -23.56
CA LYS A 611 -15.75 26.30 -22.41
C LYS A 611 -16.18 25.48 -21.19
N PRO A 612 -15.34 25.36 -20.13
CA PRO A 612 -15.78 24.73 -18.90
C PRO A 612 -16.99 25.51 -18.37
N PRO A 613 -18.00 24.84 -17.79
CA PRO A 613 -19.10 25.56 -17.14
C PRO A 613 -18.51 26.52 -16.09
N PRO A 614 -19.11 27.70 -15.91
CA PRO A 614 -18.60 28.70 -14.96
C PRO A 614 -18.40 28.07 -13.59
N SER A 615 -17.32 28.44 -12.89
CA SER A 615 -16.98 27.92 -11.57
C SER A 615 -18.12 28.21 -10.58
N LYS A 616 -19.02 27.25 -10.41
CA LYS A 616 -20.06 27.31 -9.40
C LYS A 616 -19.41 27.24 -8.03
N ASN A 617 -19.86 28.07 -7.09
CA ASN A 617 -19.38 27.99 -5.71
C ASN A 617 -19.65 26.59 -5.16
N ALA A 618 -18.83 26.11 -4.21
CA ALA A 618 -18.96 24.77 -3.63
C ALA A 618 -20.39 24.47 -3.15
N VAL A 619 -21.10 25.50 -2.64
CA VAL A 619 -22.50 25.42 -2.22
C VAL A 619 -23.47 25.23 -3.39
N GLU A 620 -23.25 25.88 -4.53
CA GLU A 620 -24.07 25.71 -5.73
C GLU A 620 -23.85 24.34 -6.38
N GLN A 621 -22.62 23.83 -6.37
CA GLN A 621 -22.34 22.46 -6.83
C GLN A 621 -23.07 21.44 -5.95
N ILE A 622 -23.02 21.63 -4.63
CA ILE A 622 -23.77 20.80 -3.68
C ILE A 622 -25.28 20.89 -3.95
N LEU A 623 -25.84 22.08 -4.16
CA LEU A 623 -27.27 22.26 -4.48
C LEU A 623 -27.67 21.58 -5.79
N THR A 624 -26.87 21.69 -6.85
CA THR A 624 -27.15 21.01 -8.12
C THR A 624 -27.04 19.49 -8.02
N LEU A 625 -26.12 18.99 -7.20
CA LEU A 625 -26.00 17.57 -6.90
C LEU A 625 -27.21 17.10 -6.08
N GLN A 626 -27.66 17.90 -5.12
CA GLN A 626 -28.80 17.61 -4.27
C GLN A 626 -30.11 17.59 -5.07
N GLU A 627 -30.28 18.49 -6.04
CA GLU A 627 -31.42 18.52 -6.96
C GLU A 627 -31.40 17.35 -7.95
N ALA A 628 -30.20 16.93 -8.41
CA ALA A 628 -30.04 15.73 -9.24
C ALA A 628 -30.33 14.44 -8.46
N ILE A 629 -29.87 14.35 -7.21
CA ILE A 629 -30.16 13.24 -6.31
C ILE A 629 -31.66 13.19 -6.01
N SER A 630 -32.32 14.33 -5.78
CA SER A 630 -33.77 14.39 -5.58
C SER A 630 -34.56 13.92 -6.80
N LYS A 631 -34.19 14.33 -8.03
CA LYS A 631 -34.82 13.81 -9.26
C LYS A 631 -34.59 12.31 -9.46
N LEU A 632 -33.42 11.82 -9.07
CA LEU A 632 -33.11 10.39 -9.09
C LEU A 632 -33.94 9.63 -8.06
N GLU A 633 -34.11 10.20 -6.86
CA GLU A 633 -34.94 9.66 -5.79
C GLU A 633 -36.41 9.60 -6.21
N ASP A 634 -36.94 10.65 -6.84
CA ASP A 634 -38.29 10.68 -7.40
C ASP A 634 -38.48 9.61 -8.49
N SER A 635 -37.47 9.43 -9.36
CA SER A 635 -37.50 8.42 -10.43
C SER A 635 -37.41 7.01 -9.87
N LEU A 636 -36.57 6.79 -8.86
CA LEU A 636 -36.45 5.51 -8.14
C LEU A 636 -37.72 5.20 -7.35
N GLN A 637 -38.34 6.22 -6.74
CA GLN A 637 -39.61 6.07 -6.03
C GLN A 637 -40.74 5.72 -7.00
N ALA A 638 -40.80 6.38 -8.17
CA ALA A 638 -41.74 6.04 -9.22
C ALA A 638 -41.52 4.61 -9.77
N ALA A 639 -40.26 4.19 -9.95
CA ALA A 639 -39.91 2.84 -10.36
C ALA A 639 -40.29 1.79 -9.29
N ASN A 640 -40.04 2.08 -8.01
CA ASN A 640 -40.42 1.22 -6.89
C ASN A 640 -41.95 1.09 -6.77
N ILE A 641 -42.70 2.18 -6.93
CA ILE A 641 -44.17 2.14 -6.96
C ILE A 641 -44.66 1.31 -8.16
N ALA A 642 -44.06 1.47 -9.34
CA ALA A 642 -44.41 0.67 -10.51
C ALA A 642 -44.13 -0.83 -10.28
N LEU A 643 -42.98 -1.17 -9.71
CA LEU A 643 -42.62 -2.54 -9.35
C LEU A 643 -43.58 -3.15 -8.32
N LEU A 644 -43.99 -2.38 -7.31
CA LEU A 644 -44.97 -2.82 -6.32
C LEU A 644 -46.37 -3.02 -6.92
N LYS A 645 -46.74 -2.24 -7.94
CA LYS A 645 -47.98 -2.45 -8.72
C LYS A 645 -47.88 -3.66 -9.66
N PHE A 646 -46.74 -3.87 -10.32
CA PHE A 646 -46.52 -5.09 -11.09
C PHE A 646 -46.57 -6.32 -10.19
N ARG A 647 -46.00 -6.23 -8.98
CA ARG A 647 -46.07 -7.26 -7.96
C ARG A 647 -47.52 -7.55 -7.54
N SER A 648 -48.36 -6.52 -7.36
CA SER A 648 -49.76 -6.71 -7.01
C SER A 648 -50.56 -7.43 -8.12
N VAL A 649 -50.27 -7.13 -9.39
CA VAL A 649 -50.87 -7.84 -10.54
C VAL A 649 -50.35 -9.28 -10.65
N LEU A 650 -49.04 -9.50 -10.48
CA LEU A 650 -48.40 -10.81 -10.62
C LEU A 650 -48.87 -11.82 -9.55
N PHE A 651 -49.06 -11.37 -8.32
CA PHE A 651 -49.53 -12.21 -7.21
C PHE A 651 -51.06 -12.18 -7.02
N ALA A 652 -51.80 -11.72 -8.04
CA ALA A 652 -53.26 -11.70 -8.06
C ALA A 652 -53.92 -10.98 -6.88
N SER A 653 -53.25 -10.01 -6.26
CA SER A 653 -53.84 -9.26 -5.14
C SER A 653 -54.97 -8.32 -5.58
N VAL A 654 -55.13 -8.10 -6.90
CA VAL A 654 -56.29 -7.46 -7.53
C VAL A 654 -56.81 -8.37 -8.64
N PRO A 655 -57.63 -9.39 -8.33
CA PRO A 655 -57.93 -10.53 -9.22
C PRO A 655 -58.43 -10.11 -10.59
N ARG A 656 -59.34 -9.12 -10.65
CA ARG A 656 -59.95 -8.62 -11.89
C ARG A 656 -58.96 -7.96 -12.84
N ALA A 657 -57.88 -7.35 -12.34
CA ALA A 657 -56.84 -6.75 -13.18
C ALA A 657 -55.88 -7.83 -13.72
N THR A 658 -55.56 -8.81 -12.90
CA THR A 658 -54.69 -9.95 -13.26
C THR A 658 -55.32 -10.81 -14.35
N GLU A 659 -56.63 -11.11 -14.27
CA GLU A 659 -57.34 -11.88 -15.30
C GLU A 659 -57.33 -11.20 -16.67
N VAL A 660 -57.55 -9.87 -16.71
CA VAL A 660 -57.52 -9.08 -17.95
C VAL A 660 -56.11 -9.07 -18.55
N VAL A 661 -55.07 -8.93 -17.74
CA VAL A 661 -53.68 -8.95 -18.22
C VAL A 661 -53.30 -10.34 -18.74
N ALA A 662 -53.67 -11.39 -18.02
CA ALA A 662 -53.38 -12.77 -18.41
C ALA A 662 -54.07 -13.14 -19.75
N THR A 663 -55.34 -12.77 -19.92
CA THR A 663 -56.07 -13.00 -21.19
C THR A 663 -55.47 -12.24 -22.37
N VAL A 664 -55.06 -10.98 -22.17
CA VAL A 664 -54.35 -10.21 -23.22
C VAL A 664 -53.02 -10.85 -23.59
N LEU A 665 -52.25 -11.34 -22.62
CA LEU A 665 -50.96 -11.99 -22.87
C LEU A 665 -51.12 -13.32 -23.64
N ILE A 666 -52.13 -14.13 -23.31
CA ILE A 666 -52.42 -15.38 -24.03
C ILE A 666 -52.86 -15.08 -25.47
N ALA A 667 -53.72 -14.09 -25.67
CA ALA A 667 -54.15 -13.69 -27.01
C ALA A 667 -52.97 -13.14 -27.85
N ALA A 668 -52.08 -12.35 -27.24
CA ALA A 668 -50.88 -11.83 -27.90
C ALA A 668 -49.89 -12.96 -28.25
N ALA A 669 -49.69 -13.92 -27.36
CA ALA A 669 -48.85 -15.08 -27.62
C ALA A 669 -49.38 -15.93 -28.78
N ALA A 670 -50.70 -16.19 -28.83
CA ALA A 670 -51.33 -16.88 -29.94
C ALA A 670 -51.14 -16.11 -31.27
N PHE A 671 -51.31 -14.79 -31.26
CA PHE A 671 -51.12 -13.94 -32.45
C PHE A 671 -49.67 -13.96 -32.99
N LEU A 672 -48.68 -13.98 -32.10
CA LEU A 672 -47.25 -13.98 -32.47
C LEU A 672 -46.78 -15.31 -33.10
N VAL A 673 -47.45 -16.43 -32.80
CA VAL A 673 -47.09 -17.75 -33.36
C VAL A 673 -47.47 -17.89 -34.83
N PHE A 674 -48.52 -17.20 -35.30
CA PHE A 674 -49.05 -17.37 -36.66
C PHE A 674 -48.54 -16.32 -37.68
N ILE A 675 -47.74 -15.33 -37.26
CA ILE A 675 -47.33 -14.22 -38.13
C ILE A 675 -45.80 -14.23 -38.37
N PRO A 676 -45.33 -14.27 -39.63
CA PRO A 676 -43.90 -14.19 -39.95
C PRO A 676 -43.24 -12.94 -39.38
N SER A 677 -42.01 -13.07 -38.87
CA SER A 677 -41.26 -11.98 -38.22
C SER A 677 -41.13 -10.70 -39.06
N ARG A 678 -41.09 -10.81 -40.40
CA ARG A 678 -41.08 -9.67 -41.32
C ARG A 678 -42.38 -8.86 -41.30
N GLN A 679 -43.53 -9.52 -41.19
CA GLN A 679 -44.85 -8.89 -41.09
C GLN A 679 -45.03 -8.23 -39.71
N LEU A 680 -44.47 -8.83 -38.65
CA LEU A 680 -44.44 -8.22 -37.31
C LEU A 680 -43.60 -6.94 -37.27
N LEU A 681 -42.44 -6.93 -37.93
CA LEU A 681 -41.58 -5.74 -38.01
C LEU A 681 -42.25 -4.60 -38.79
N LEU A 682 -42.98 -4.94 -39.86
CA LEU A 682 -43.76 -4.00 -40.66
C LEU A 682 -44.91 -3.39 -39.84
N MET A 683 -45.70 -4.25 -39.16
CA MET A 683 -46.78 -3.84 -38.28
C MET A 683 -46.27 -2.94 -37.14
N PHE A 684 -45.14 -3.29 -36.54
CA PHE A 684 -44.54 -2.53 -35.45
C PHE A 684 -44.03 -1.16 -35.91
N ALA A 685 -43.37 -1.10 -37.07
CA ALA A 685 -42.94 0.16 -37.67
C ALA A 685 -44.14 1.06 -38.05
N LEU A 686 -45.20 0.48 -38.63
CA LEU A 686 -46.41 1.20 -38.97
C LEU A 686 -47.12 1.73 -37.71
N GLU A 687 -47.20 0.93 -36.65
CA GLU A 687 -47.80 1.33 -35.37
C GLU A 687 -47.01 2.46 -34.72
N LEU A 688 -45.69 2.31 -34.59
CA LEU A 688 -44.79 3.34 -34.02
C LEU A 688 -44.93 4.68 -34.75
N TYR A 689 -44.94 4.64 -36.08
CA TYR A 689 -44.91 5.86 -36.89
C TYR A 689 -46.29 6.50 -37.09
N THR A 690 -47.36 5.70 -37.19
CA THR A 690 -48.73 6.25 -37.35
C THR A 690 -49.39 6.65 -36.03
N ARG A 691 -48.77 6.33 -34.89
CA ARG A 691 -49.30 6.60 -33.55
C ARG A 691 -49.63 8.08 -33.29
N GLU A 692 -48.74 8.95 -33.76
CA GLU A 692 -48.81 10.41 -33.57
C GLU A 692 -49.38 11.11 -34.83
N MET A 693 -49.81 10.35 -35.85
CA MET A 693 -50.44 10.88 -37.06
C MET A 693 -51.74 11.63 -36.71
N PRO A 694 -52.00 12.84 -37.21
CA PRO A 694 -53.11 13.70 -36.76
C PRO A 694 -54.49 13.01 -36.77
N LEU A 695 -54.76 12.18 -37.78
CA LEU A 695 -56.03 11.44 -37.94
C LEU A 695 -56.22 10.32 -36.88
N ARG A 696 -55.13 9.76 -36.34
CA ARG A 696 -55.15 8.65 -35.38
C ARG A 696 -54.78 9.10 -33.95
N LYS A 697 -54.04 10.20 -33.81
CA LYS A 697 -53.49 10.73 -32.57
C LYS A 697 -54.53 10.90 -31.47
N GLN A 698 -55.70 11.46 -31.80
CA GLN A 698 -56.77 11.67 -30.81
C GLN A 698 -57.29 10.34 -30.24
N ASN A 699 -57.43 9.29 -31.07
CA ASN A 699 -57.85 7.96 -30.62
C ASN A 699 -56.75 7.26 -29.83
N THR A 700 -55.49 7.38 -30.26
CA THR A 700 -54.33 6.86 -29.54
C THR A 700 -54.18 7.52 -28.16
N GLU A 701 -54.35 8.84 -28.07
CA GLU A 701 -54.26 9.57 -26.81
C GLU A 701 -55.40 9.22 -25.86
N LYS A 702 -56.63 9.07 -26.37
CA LYS A 702 -57.77 8.56 -25.60
C LYS A 702 -57.48 7.16 -25.06
N PHE A 703 -56.93 6.26 -25.88
CA PHE A 703 -56.56 4.91 -25.45
C PHE A 703 -55.44 4.94 -24.40
N ARG A 704 -54.35 5.67 -24.64
CA ARG A 704 -53.21 5.85 -23.73
C ARG A 704 -53.66 6.46 -22.39
N ARG A 705 -54.60 7.40 -22.41
CA ARG A 705 -55.21 7.98 -21.21
C ARG A 705 -56.02 6.95 -20.45
N ARG A 706 -56.87 6.16 -21.12
CA ARG A 706 -57.62 5.06 -20.47
C ARG A 706 -56.70 4.02 -19.84
N VAL A 707 -55.61 3.65 -20.52
CA VAL A 707 -54.60 2.73 -19.97
C VAL A 707 -53.89 3.33 -18.76
N ARG A 708 -53.53 4.62 -18.79
CA ARG A 708 -52.93 5.31 -17.63
C ARG A 708 -53.88 5.43 -16.46
N GLU A 709 -55.15 5.78 -16.70
CA GLU A 709 -56.18 5.86 -15.67
C GLU A 709 -56.48 4.48 -15.07
N TRP A 710 -56.51 3.43 -15.90
CA TRP A 710 -56.60 2.05 -15.46
C TRP A 710 -55.38 1.63 -14.62
N TRP A 711 -54.16 1.95 -15.05
CA TRP A 711 -52.92 1.69 -14.31
C TRP A 711 -52.85 2.45 -12.97
N ALA A 712 -53.39 3.68 -12.93
CA ALA A 712 -53.47 4.47 -11.71
C ALA A 712 -54.40 3.82 -10.66
N ARG A 713 -55.48 3.16 -11.09
CA ARG A 713 -56.45 2.46 -10.22
C ARG A 713 -55.91 1.19 -9.57
N ILE A 714 -54.81 0.61 -10.07
CA ILE A 714 -54.18 -0.56 -9.45
C ILE A 714 -53.44 -0.10 -8.18
N PRO A 715 -53.84 -0.51 -6.97
CA PRO A 715 -53.11 -0.19 -5.75
C PRO A 715 -51.72 -0.83 -5.75
N ALA A 716 -50.73 -0.10 -5.23
CA ALA A 716 -49.41 -0.67 -4.94
C ALA A 716 -49.53 -1.62 -3.74
N ALA A 717 -48.80 -2.74 -3.76
CA ALA A 717 -48.79 -3.67 -2.64
C ALA A 717 -48.33 -2.97 -1.34
N PRO A 718 -49.03 -3.14 -0.20
CA PRO A 718 -48.68 -2.48 1.04
C PRO A 718 -47.33 -2.99 1.57
N VAL A 719 -46.48 -2.07 2.02
CA VAL A 719 -45.16 -2.36 2.60
C VAL A 719 -45.13 -1.71 3.99
N GLN A 720 -45.00 -2.53 5.04
CA GLN A 720 -44.94 -2.05 6.42
C GLN A 720 -43.47 -1.89 6.83
N LEU A 721 -43.03 -0.64 7.02
CA LEU A 721 -41.70 -0.32 7.53
C LEU A 721 -41.78 -0.19 9.06
N ILE A 722 -41.32 -1.22 9.77
CA ILE A 722 -41.22 -1.19 11.23
C ILE A 722 -39.99 -0.32 11.59
N ARG A 723 -40.24 0.88 12.13
CA ARG A 723 -39.21 1.70 12.77
C ARG A 723 -39.17 1.38 14.28
N PRO A 724 -37.98 1.29 14.92
CA PRO A 724 -37.89 1.09 16.35
C PRO A 724 -38.41 2.32 17.09
N ASN A 725 -39.38 2.14 18.00
CA ASN A 725 -40.00 3.23 18.76
C ASN A 725 -39.16 3.59 20.00
N GLU A 726 -38.53 4.77 19.98
CA GLU A 726 -38.21 5.55 21.18
C GLU A 726 -39.50 6.19 21.74
N THR A 727 -40.34 5.42 22.43
CA THR A 727 -41.31 5.97 23.40
C THR A 727 -42.05 4.83 24.10
N LYS A 728 -41.51 4.39 25.24
CA LYS A 728 -42.29 3.83 26.37
C LYS A 728 -41.47 3.88 27.66
N LYS A 729 -41.17 5.11 28.08
CA LYS A 729 -40.72 5.44 29.44
C LYS A 729 -41.66 6.52 30.00
N LYS A 730 -42.96 6.24 30.05
CA LYS A 730 -44.01 7.05 30.73
C LYS A 730 -45.36 6.33 30.69
N SER A 731 -45.49 5.25 31.44
CA SER A 731 -46.76 4.76 32.02
C SER A 731 -46.49 3.55 32.91
N LEU A 732 -45.71 3.76 33.98
CA LEU A 732 -45.62 2.81 35.09
C LEU A 732 -46.07 3.53 36.36
N HIS A 733 -47.29 4.04 36.33
CA HIS A 733 -48.06 4.39 37.51
C HIS A 733 -49.51 4.33 37.12
N THR A 734 -50.17 3.27 37.55
CA THR A 734 -51.57 3.17 38.02
C THR A 734 -52.21 1.83 37.63
N ASN A 735 -52.71 1.19 38.67
CA ASN A 735 -53.82 0.25 38.72
C ASN A 735 -53.51 -1.25 38.58
N LEU A 736 -53.26 -1.83 39.77
CA LEU A 736 -54.02 -2.97 40.26
C LEU A 736 -55.50 -2.90 39.80
N ALA A 737 -56.06 -4.03 39.37
CA ALA A 737 -57.13 -4.74 40.09
C ALA A 737 -57.82 -5.77 39.17
N GLN A 738 -58.30 -6.84 39.82
CA GLN A 738 -59.37 -7.77 39.38
C GLN A 738 -58.99 -8.86 38.37
N GLU A 739 -58.91 -10.14 38.76
CA GLU A 739 -59.92 -11.10 39.29
C GLU A 739 -60.11 -12.18 38.21
N THR A 740 -59.54 -13.37 38.37
CA THR A 740 -60.10 -14.60 38.98
C THR A 740 -61.14 -15.35 38.14
N SER A 741 -61.04 -16.68 38.24
CA SER A 741 -61.99 -17.75 37.85
C SER A 741 -62.06 -18.14 36.37
N ALA A 742 -62.32 -19.39 35.97
CA ALA A 742 -62.25 -20.72 36.58
C ALA A 742 -62.56 -21.76 35.47
N SER A 743 -62.14 -23.01 35.71
CA SER A 743 -62.85 -24.27 35.41
C SER A 743 -62.94 -24.83 33.97
N CYS A 744 -62.09 -25.83 33.75
CA CYS A 744 -62.33 -27.21 33.25
C CYS A 744 -63.71 -27.65 32.71
N ARG A 745 -63.70 -28.36 31.54
CA ARG A 745 -64.11 -29.77 31.26
C ARG A 745 -64.46 -29.92 29.77
N GLY A 746 -63.78 -30.77 28.99
CA GLY A 746 -64.17 -32.16 28.68
C GLY A 746 -63.97 -32.38 27.16
N SER A 747 -62.93 -33.09 26.72
CA SER A 747 -62.84 -34.54 26.42
C SER A 747 -63.30 -34.98 25.02
N ALA A 748 -62.35 -35.63 24.34
CA ALA A 748 -62.47 -36.72 23.37
C ALA A 748 -62.50 -36.39 21.85
N GLY A 749 -61.51 -36.96 21.13
CA GLY A 749 -61.62 -37.28 19.70
C GLY A 749 -60.32 -37.13 18.90
N MET A 750 -59.49 -38.18 18.89
CA MET A 750 -58.19 -38.32 18.21
C MET A 750 -58.21 -38.01 16.70
N ALA A 751 -57.19 -37.26 16.22
CA ALA A 751 -56.52 -37.51 14.93
C ALA A 751 -55.17 -36.75 14.82
N ALA A 752 -54.09 -37.53 14.79
CA ALA A 752 -52.76 -37.27 14.20
C ALA A 752 -51.93 -36.07 14.70
N ASP A 753 -51.01 -36.40 15.61
CA ASP A 753 -49.86 -35.58 16.04
C ASP A 753 -48.93 -35.25 14.86
N ALA A 754 -49.03 -34.01 14.36
CA ALA A 754 -47.88 -33.31 13.79
C ALA A 754 -47.16 -32.66 14.98
N ALA A 755 -46.02 -33.24 15.37
CA ALA A 755 -45.25 -32.83 16.53
C ALA A 755 -45.00 -31.31 16.53
N SER A 756 -45.54 -30.65 17.56
CA SER A 756 -45.24 -29.28 17.93
C SER A 756 -43.78 -29.19 18.39
N SER A 757 -42.87 -28.70 17.55
CA SER A 757 -41.54 -28.31 18.01
C SER A 757 -41.62 -26.89 18.60
N SER A 758 -41.50 -26.78 19.92
CA SER A 758 -41.10 -25.52 20.56
C SER A 758 -39.87 -24.94 19.84
N PRO A 759 -39.75 -23.59 19.72
CA PRO A 759 -38.55 -23.00 19.12
C PRO A 759 -37.28 -23.51 19.83
N PRO A 760 -36.21 -23.84 19.10
CA PRO A 760 -35.01 -24.41 19.69
C PRO A 760 -34.46 -23.47 20.77
N ALA A 761 -34.15 -24.02 21.94
CA ALA A 761 -33.59 -23.28 23.06
C ALA A 761 -32.07 -23.10 22.89
N ALA A 762 -31.48 -22.19 23.66
CA ALA A 762 -30.02 -22.12 23.80
C ALA A 762 -29.49 -23.42 24.45
N ILE A 763 -28.29 -23.85 24.05
CA ILE A 763 -27.60 -25.02 24.61
C ILE A 763 -26.36 -24.54 25.36
N THR A 764 -26.16 -24.99 26.58
CA THR A 764 -24.89 -24.84 27.29
C THR A 764 -24.03 -26.07 27.02
N CYS A 765 -22.81 -25.89 26.49
CA CYS A 765 -21.88 -26.97 26.19
C CYS A 765 -20.43 -26.55 26.43
N ARG A 766 -19.48 -27.48 26.29
CA ARG A 766 -18.05 -27.14 26.40
C ARG A 766 -17.50 -26.60 25.09
N ALA A 767 -16.66 -25.58 25.20
CA ALA A 767 -15.84 -25.07 24.09
C ALA A 767 -14.44 -24.68 24.56
N ALA A 768 -13.47 -24.75 23.65
CA ALA A 768 -12.11 -24.27 23.87
C ALA A 768 -12.01 -22.81 23.41
N VAL A 769 -12.06 -21.88 24.37
CA VAL A 769 -12.11 -20.44 24.13
C VAL A 769 -10.72 -19.84 24.20
N ALA A 770 -10.32 -19.12 23.16
CA ALA A 770 -9.15 -18.23 23.21
C ALA A 770 -9.58 -16.87 23.76
N TRP A 771 -9.06 -16.49 24.92
CA TRP A 771 -9.36 -15.19 25.53
C TRP A 771 -8.52 -14.04 24.97
N GLY A 772 -7.39 -14.34 24.34
CA GLY A 772 -6.55 -13.37 23.66
C GLY A 772 -5.54 -14.03 22.71
N PRO A 773 -4.82 -13.23 21.91
CA PRO A 773 -3.85 -13.73 20.94
C PRO A 773 -2.74 -14.55 21.60
N GLY A 774 -2.53 -15.78 21.12
CA GLY A 774 -1.47 -16.69 21.58
C GLY A 774 -1.63 -17.22 23.00
N GLN A 775 -2.71 -16.90 23.71
CA GLN A 775 -2.98 -17.44 25.05
C GLN A 775 -3.53 -18.86 24.94
N PRO A 776 -3.15 -19.80 25.83
CA PRO A 776 -3.70 -21.15 25.82
C PRO A 776 -5.21 -21.16 25.76
N LEU A 777 -5.79 -22.10 25.01
CA LEU A 777 -7.23 -22.25 24.93
C LEU A 777 -7.75 -22.72 26.29
N VAL A 778 -8.79 -22.06 26.80
CA VAL A 778 -9.41 -22.41 28.07
C VAL A 778 -10.70 -23.17 27.79
N MET A 779 -10.85 -24.34 28.40
CA MET A 779 -12.11 -25.08 28.35
C MET A 779 -13.15 -24.34 29.21
N GLU A 780 -14.20 -23.86 28.57
CA GLU A 780 -15.27 -23.08 29.19
C GLU A 780 -16.63 -23.73 28.90
N GLU A 781 -17.59 -23.51 29.80
CA GLU A 781 -19.01 -23.67 29.47
C GLU A 781 -19.48 -22.45 28.67
N VAL A 782 -20.04 -22.68 27.50
CA VAL A 782 -20.51 -21.65 26.58
C VAL A 782 -21.98 -21.87 26.24
N ASP A 783 -22.74 -20.78 26.18
CA ASP A 783 -24.10 -20.80 25.69
C ASP A 783 -24.10 -20.60 24.17
N VAL A 784 -24.69 -21.57 23.47
CA VAL A 784 -24.88 -21.59 22.01
C VAL A 784 -26.34 -21.28 21.73
N ALA A 785 -26.58 -20.07 21.23
CA ALA A 785 -27.89 -19.61 20.79
C ALA A 785 -28.48 -20.53 19.69
N PRO A 786 -29.81 -20.62 19.56
CA PRO A 786 -30.43 -21.36 18.47
C PRO A 786 -30.05 -20.81 17.09
N PRO A 787 -30.14 -21.63 16.04
CA PRO A 787 -29.86 -21.17 14.68
C PRO A 787 -30.89 -20.13 14.23
N GLY A 788 -30.41 -19.02 13.68
CA GLY A 788 -31.23 -18.00 13.02
C GLY A 788 -31.64 -18.40 11.60
N PRO A 789 -32.26 -17.49 10.83
CA PRO A 789 -32.66 -17.79 9.45
C PRO A 789 -31.47 -18.26 8.59
N LEU A 790 -31.69 -19.33 7.81
CA LEU A 790 -30.69 -19.99 6.96
C LEU A 790 -29.48 -20.56 7.71
N GLU A 791 -29.58 -20.77 9.01
CA GLU A 791 -28.53 -21.37 9.83
C GLU A 791 -28.91 -22.77 10.29
N ILE A 792 -27.89 -23.59 10.57
CA ILE A 792 -28.05 -24.90 11.19
C ILE A 792 -27.16 -24.96 12.41
N ARG A 793 -27.63 -25.61 13.48
CA ARG A 793 -26.80 -25.96 14.63
C ARG A 793 -26.36 -27.41 14.50
N VAL A 794 -25.06 -27.64 14.63
CA VAL A 794 -24.41 -28.93 14.41
C VAL A 794 -23.80 -29.39 15.74
N LYS A 795 -24.15 -30.60 16.19
CA LYS A 795 -23.40 -31.33 17.21
C LYS A 795 -22.12 -31.83 16.56
N VAL A 796 -20.99 -31.23 16.92
CA VAL A 796 -19.68 -31.60 16.36
C VAL A 796 -19.31 -32.98 16.91
N VAL A 797 -18.90 -33.88 16.02
CA VAL A 797 -18.43 -35.22 16.39
C VAL A 797 -16.91 -35.23 16.38
N SER A 798 -16.31 -34.66 15.34
CA SER A 798 -14.87 -34.56 15.21
C SER A 798 -14.47 -33.25 14.56
N THR A 799 -13.34 -32.71 15.00
CA THR A 799 -12.70 -31.54 14.39
C THR A 799 -11.21 -31.77 14.28
N SER A 800 -10.49 -31.17 13.34
CA SER A 800 -9.03 -31.20 13.29
C SER A 800 -8.41 -29.82 13.47
N VAL A 801 -7.16 -29.81 13.93
CA VAL A 801 -6.33 -28.60 14.03
C VAL A 801 -5.55 -28.41 12.74
N CYS A 802 -5.62 -27.20 12.18
CA CYS A 802 -4.83 -26.80 11.03
C CYS A 802 -3.87 -25.65 11.41
N ARG A 803 -2.79 -25.50 10.63
CA ARG A 803 -1.84 -24.39 10.77
C ARG A 803 -2.52 -23.03 10.70
N SER A 804 -3.62 -22.91 9.96
CA SER A 804 -4.41 -21.68 9.86
C SER A 804 -5.05 -21.28 11.19
N ASP A 805 -5.52 -22.25 11.99
CA ASP A 805 -6.04 -21.99 13.33
C ASP A 805 -4.93 -21.44 14.23
N VAL A 806 -3.76 -22.08 14.24
CA VAL A 806 -2.58 -21.65 15.02
C VAL A 806 -2.12 -20.25 14.62
N THR A 807 -2.02 -19.98 13.31
CA THR A 807 -1.57 -18.69 12.79
C THR A 807 -2.54 -17.58 13.16
N ALA A 808 -3.85 -17.82 13.05
CA ALA A 808 -4.87 -16.85 13.41
C ALA A 808 -4.96 -16.64 14.93
N TRP A 809 -4.79 -17.71 15.72
CA TRP A 809 -4.74 -17.66 17.17
C TRP A 809 -3.56 -16.83 17.69
N GLN A 810 -2.38 -16.94 17.09
CA GLN A 810 -1.19 -16.17 17.48
C GLN A 810 -1.19 -14.73 16.94
N SER A 811 -2.01 -14.42 15.95
CA SER A 811 -2.00 -13.13 15.27
C SER A 811 -2.52 -11.99 16.16
N LYS A 812 -1.72 -10.92 16.25
CA LYS A 812 -2.09 -9.67 16.91
C LYS A 812 -2.76 -8.65 15.97
N ALA A 813 -3.05 -9.03 14.73
CA ALA A 813 -3.60 -8.13 13.72
C ALA A 813 -5.08 -7.77 13.95
N GLN A 814 -5.82 -8.60 14.71
CA GLN A 814 -7.24 -8.40 15.01
C GLN A 814 -7.51 -8.63 16.51
N PRO A 815 -6.94 -7.80 17.40
CA PRO A 815 -7.09 -8.01 18.85
C PRO A 815 -8.55 -7.88 19.31
N ASP A 816 -9.36 -7.11 18.59
CA ASP A 816 -10.78 -6.86 18.92
C ASP A 816 -11.71 -8.06 18.66
N LEU A 817 -11.21 -9.10 17.97
CA LEU A 817 -11.98 -10.32 17.68
C LEU A 817 -11.71 -11.44 18.69
N PHE A 818 -11.37 -11.08 19.92
CA PHE A 818 -11.27 -11.97 21.08
C PHE A 818 -12.27 -11.53 22.17
N PRO A 819 -12.84 -12.45 22.97
CA PRO A 819 -12.60 -13.90 22.97
C PRO A 819 -13.19 -14.61 21.74
N ARG A 820 -12.60 -15.74 21.34
CA ARG A 820 -12.94 -16.44 20.10
C ARG A 820 -12.89 -17.96 20.24
N ILE A 821 -13.75 -18.68 19.52
CA ILE A 821 -13.67 -20.14 19.35
C ILE A 821 -13.13 -20.43 17.95
N PHE A 822 -11.99 -21.12 17.88
CA PHE A 822 -11.33 -21.51 16.62
C PHE A 822 -11.87 -22.85 16.08
N GLY A 823 -11.22 -23.38 15.04
CA GLY A 823 -11.60 -24.62 14.39
C GLY A 823 -12.47 -24.39 13.16
N HIS A 824 -12.07 -25.00 12.05
CA HIS A 824 -12.77 -24.93 10.76
C HIS A 824 -12.75 -26.23 9.96
N GLU A 825 -12.10 -27.27 10.48
CA GLU A 825 -12.07 -28.60 9.89
C GLU A 825 -12.97 -29.53 10.71
N ALA A 826 -14.26 -29.65 10.41
CA ALA A 826 -15.18 -30.42 11.26
C ALA A 826 -16.36 -31.08 10.56
N SER A 827 -16.78 -32.18 11.16
CA SER A 827 -17.94 -32.99 10.79
C SER A 827 -18.81 -33.25 12.02
N GLY A 828 -20.11 -33.43 11.80
CA GLY A 828 -21.04 -33.67 12.88
C GLY A 828 -22.45 -33.95 12.41
N VAL A 829 -23.39 -33.89 13.35
CA VAL A 829 -24.80 -34.18 13.12
C VAL A 829 -25.63 -32.92 13.33
N VAL A 830 -26.53 -32.61 12.40
CA VAL A 830 -27.44 -31.48 12.52
C VAL A 830 -28.37 -31.71 13.71
N GLU A 831 -28.32 -30.81 14.71
CA GLU A 831 -29.16 -30.86 15.90
C GLU A 831 -30.45 -30.04 15.71
N SER A 832 -30.36 -28.87 15.07
CA SER A 832 -31.54 -28.05 14.74
C SER A 832 -31.29 -27.19 13.51
N VAL A 833 -32.38 -26.76 12.89
CA VAL A 833 -32.36 -25.94 11.67
C VAL A 833 -33.16 -24.66 11.91
N GLY A 834 -32.66 -23.55 11.38
CA GLY A 834 -33.33 -22.27 11.43
C GLY A 834 -34.29 -22.06 10.27
N GLU A 835 -35.04 -20.95 10.31
CA GLU A 835 -36.05 -20.62 9.31
C GLU A 835 -35.46 -20.56 7.89
N GLY A 836 -36.16 -21.17 6.91
CA GLY A 836 -35.78 -21.12 5.50
C GLY A 836 -34.71 -22.13 5.08
N VAL A 837 -34.15 -22.92 6.00
CA VAL A 837 -33.31 -24.08 5.65
C VAL A 837 -34.20 -25.19 5.10
N THR A 838 -33.86 -25.71 3.92
CA THR A 838 -34.65 -26.76 3.25
C THR A 838 -33.81 -27.99 2.90
N GLU A 839 -32.50 -27.83 2.83
CA GLU A 839 -31.54 -28.86 2.43
C GLU A 839 -31.05 -29.74 3.59
N PHE A 840 -31.32 -29.35 4.83
CA PHE A 840 -30.93 -30.08 6.04
C PHE A 840 -32.15 -30.32 6.93
N GLN A 841 -32.13 -31.44 7.63
CA GLN A 841 -33.03 -31.77 8.72
C GLN A 841 -32.25 -32.28 9.93
N VAL A 842 -32.90 -32.30 11.10
CA VAL A 842 -32.31 -32.87 12.32
C VAL A 842 -31.89 -34.31 12.09
N GLY A 843 -30.69 -34.68 12.52
CA GLY A 843 -30.09 -36.00 12.34
C GLY A 843 -29.25 -36.18 11.07
N ASP A 844 -29.27 -35.23 10.14
CA ASP A 844 -28.40 -35.30 8.97
C ASP A 844 -26.93 -35.18 9.36
N HIS A 845 -26.05 -35.96 8.73
CA HIS A 845 -24.60 -35.79 8.87
C HIS A 845 -24.13 -34.65 7.98
N ALA A 846 -23.28 -33.78 8.53
CA ALA A 846 -22.80 -32.57 7.87
C ALA A 846 -21.29 -32.44 7.98
N LEU A 847 -20.67 -32.11 6.86
CA LEU A 847 -19.30 -31.59 6.76
C LEU A 847 -19.37 -30.06 6.70
N THR A 848 -18.82 -29.38 7.70
CA THR A 848 -18.76 -27.90 7.75
C THR A 848 -17.58 -27.39 6.94
N VAL A 849 -17.71 -26.24 6.27
CA VAL A 849 -16.67 -25.67 5.40
C VAL A 849 -16.49 -24.17 5.66
N PHE A 850 -15.25 -23.68 5.56
CA PHE A 850 -14.91 -22.29 5.89
C PHE A 850 -15.24 -21.27 4.79
N ILE A 851 -15.60 -21.74 3.60
CA ILE A 851 -16.24 -20.95 2.54
C ILE A 851 -17.58 -21.60 2.20
N GLY A 852 -18.58 -20.80 1.89
CA GLY A 852 -19.92 -21.27 1.55
C GLY A 852 -20.30 -21.06 0.10
N GLU A 853 -21.48 -21.59 -0.27
CA GLU A 853 -22.05 -21.45 -1.60
C GLU A 853 -23.54 -21.09 -1.53
N CYS A 854 -23.87 -19.85 -1.90
CA CYS A 854 -25.27 -19.38 -1.90
C CYS A 854 -26.05 -19.74 -3.17
N LYS A 855 -25.39 -20.27 -4.21
CA LYS A 855 -25.93 -20.62 -5.54
C LYS A 855 -26.63 -19.49 -6.33
N SER A 856 -26.73 -18.29 -5.78
CA SER A 856 -27.51 -17.19 -6.38
C SER A 856 -26.69 -15.94 -6.73
N CYS A 857 -25.47 -15.78 -6.20
CA CYS A 857 -24.66 -14.60 -6.48
C CYS A 857 -23.91 -14.73 -7.81
N LYS A 858 -23.45 -13.59 -8.35
CA LYS A 858 -22.70 -13.51 -9.62
C LYS A 858 -21.56 -14.53 -9.70
N HIS A 859 -20.83 -14.72 -8.60
CA HIS A 859 -19.70 -15.66 -8.55
C HIS A 859 -20.17 -17.11 -8.64
N CYS A 860 -21.15 -17.52 -7.84
CA CYS A 860 -21.67 -18.90 -7.84
C CYS A 860 -22.28 -19.28 -9.21
N ILE A 861 -23.02 -18.37 -9.85
CA ILE A 861 -23.65 -18.65 -11.15
C ILE A 861 -22.66 -18.59 -12.32
N SER A 862 -21.47 -18.00 -12.14
CA SER A 862 -20.52 -17.78 -13.24
C SER A 862 -19.88 -19.06 -13.77
N GLY A 863 -19.78 -20.11 -12.94
CA GLY A 863 -18.98 -21.31 -13.23
C GLY A 863 -17.46 -21.07 -13.27
N LYS A 864 -16.99 -19.87 -12.91
CA LYS A 864 -15.56 -19.46 -13.03
C LYS A 864 -14.84 -19.32 -11.69
N SER A 865 -15.55 -19.41 -10.57
CA SER A 865 -14.99 -19.15 -9.25
C SER A 865 -15.80 -19.85 -8.15
N ASN A 866 -15.12 -20.23 -7.07
CA ASN A 866 -15.72 -20.69 -5.82
C ASN A 866 -15.86 -19.57 -4.76
N MET A 867 -15.45 -18.33 -5.07
CA MET A 867 -15.53 -17.21 -4.15
C MET A 867 -16.95 -16.64 -4.07
N CYS A 868 -17.81 -17.25 -3.25
CA CYS A 868 -19.16 -16.74 -3.04
C CYS A 868 -19.13 -15.29 -2.52
N GLN A 869 -19.87 -14.40 -3.17
CA GLN A 869 -19.97 -13.00 -2.72
C GLN A 869 -20.73 -12.87 -1.39
N LYS A 870 -21.67 -13.77 -1.12
CA LYS A 870 -22.48 -13.76 0.10
C LYS A 870 -21.80 -14.47 1.25
N LEU A 871 -21.22 -15.64 0.98
CA LEU A 871 -20.71 -16.58 1.98
C LEU A 871 -19.23 -16.89 1.73
N GLY A 872 -18.46 -15.90 1.28
CA GLY A 872 -17.02 -16.06 1.05
C GLY A 872 -16.27 -16.27 2.36
N LEU A 873 -14.97 -15.99 2.36
CA LEU A 873 -14.16 -16.09 3.57
C LEU A 873 -14.64 -15.09 4.64
N GLU A 874 -15.20 -15.60 5.73
CA GLU A 874 -15.70 -14.83 6.89
C GLU A 874 -14.52 -14.25 7.71
N ARG A 875 -14.59 -12.97 8.09
CA ARG A 875 -13.50 -12.25 8.78
C ARG A 875 -13.92 -11.38 9.97
N LYS A 876 -15.21 -11.28 10.26
CA LYS A 876 -15.81 -10.44 11.31
C LYS A 876 -16.19 -11.24 12.57
N GLY A 877 -16.22 -12.57 12.50
CA GLY A 877 -16.59 -13.45 13.61
C GLY A 877 -18.06 -13.41 14.00
N VAL A 878 -18.96 -13.07 13.06
CA VAL A 878 -20.40 -12.97 13.29
C VAL A 878 -21.22 -13.65 12.19
N MET A 879 -22.46 -14.01 12.51
CA MET A 879 -23.39 -14.63 11.58
C MET A 879 -23.92 -13.65 10.54
N HIS A 880 -24.24 -14.16 9.35
CA HIS A 880 -24.69 -13.31 8.24
C HIS A 880 -26.12 -12.79 8.42
N SER A 881 -26.97 -13.55 9.11
CA SER A 881 -28.39 -13.26 9.28
C SER A 881 -28.64 -11.97 10.08
N ASP A 882 -27.88 -11.75 11.16
CA ASP A 882 -28.12 -10.67 12.12
C ASP A 882 -26.84 -9.91 12.55
N GLN A 883 -25.68 -10.26 11.99
CA GLN A 883 -24.38 -9.69 12.33
C GLN A 883 -24.04 -9.83 13.83
N LYS A 884 -24.51 -10.90 14.48
CA LYS A 884 -24.17 -11.24 15.87
C LYS A 884 -23.48 -12.60 15.96
N THR A 885 -22.80 -12.84 17.07
CA THR A 885 -22.32 -14.18 17.42
C THR A 885 -23.46 -15.06 17.97
N ARG A 886 -23.28 -16.37 17.91
CA ARG A 886 -24.14 -17.37 18.57
C ARG A 886 -23.56 -17.88 19.88
N PHE A 887 -22.33 -17.49 20.22
CA PHE A 887 -21.65 -17.92 21.43
C PHE A 887 -21.60 -16.80 22.47
N SER A 888 -21.89 -17.16 23.71
CA SER A 888 -21.56 -16.35 24.87
C SER A 888 -20.95 -17.18 25.98
N ALA A 889 -19.99 -16.61 26.70
CA ALA A 889 -19.35 -17.22 27.86
C ALA A 889 -19.20 -16.16 28.95
N LYS A 890 -19.49 -16.50 30.20
CA LYS A 890 -19.36 -15.58 31.35
C LYS A 890 -20.09 -14.23 31.12
N GLY A 891 -21.26 -14.27 30.47
CA GLY A 891 -22.06 -13.09 30.14
C GLY A 891 -21.47 -12.17 29.05
N LYS A 892 -20.42 -12.60 28.33
CA LYS A 892 -19.77 -11.86 27.24
C LYS A 892 -19.93 -12.58 25.89
N PRO A 893 -20.02 -11.85 24.76
CA PRO A 893 -20.01 -12.47 23.44
C PRO A 893 -18.64 -13.11 23.15
N VAL A 894 -18.66 -14.28 22.51
CA VAL A 894 -17.46 -14.98 22.02
C VAL A 894 -17.57 -15.10 20.50
N TYR A 895 -16.56 -14.68 19.75
CA TYR A 895 -16.66 -14.56 18.29
C TYR A 895 -16.46 -15.89 17.57
N HIS A 896 -17.09 -15.98 16.39
CA HIS A 896 -16.91 -17.08 15.45
C HIS A 896 -15.56 -17.00 14.73
N TYR A 897 -15.07 -18.12 14.19
CA TYR A 897 -13.89 -18.23 13.34
C TYR A 897 -14.24 -18.97 12.06
N CYS A 898 -13.89 -18.37 10.91
CA CYS A 898 -14.03 -18.98 9.60
C CYS A 898 -15.46 -19.52 9.31
N ALA A 899 -16.50 -18.87 9.85
CA ALA A 899 -17.90 -19.30 9.76
C ALA A 899 -18.21 -20.70 10.34
N VAL A 900 -17.29 -21.30 11.11
CA VAL A 900 -17.43 -22.68 11.61
C VAL A 900 -17.27 -22.77 13.13
N SER A 901 -16.16 -22.32 13.73
CA SER A 901 -15.92 -22.43 15.18
C SER A 901 -16.13 -23.83 15.77
N SER A 902 -15.44 -24.82 15.23
CA SER A 902 -15.63 -26.23 15.61
C SER A 902 -14.89 -26.69 16.86
N PHE A 903 -14.10 -25.85 17.52
CA PHE A 903 -13.54 -26.16 18.85
C PHE A 903 -14.59 -26.00 19.97
N SER A 904 -15.76 -26.58 19.74
CA SER A 904 -16.96 -26.54 20.57
C SER A 904 -17.80 -27.78 20.29
N GLU A 905 -18.43 -28.34 21.32
CA GLU A 905 -19.32 -29.52 21.17
C GLU A 905 -20.53 -29.21 20.25
N TYR A 906 -20.99 -27.97 20.23
CA TYR A 906 -22.00 -27.47 19.31
C TYR A 906 -21.54 -26.20 18.62
N THR A 907 -21.85 -26.07 17.34
CA THR A 907 -21.65 -24.83 16.60
C THR A 907 -22.84 -24.49 15.73
N VAL A 908 -22.96 -23.22 15.34
CA VAL A 908 -23.97 -22.73 14.41
C VAL A 908 -23.28 -22.22 13.16
N VAL A 909 -23.66 -22.75 12.01
CA VAL A 909 -23.13 -22.35 10.70
C VAL A 909 -24.26 -21.93 9.78
N HIS A 910 -23.99 -21.06 8.83
CA HIS A 910 -24.93 -20.82 7.74
C HIS A 910 -25.07 -22.12 6.92
N SER A 911 -26.28 -22.52 6.51
CA SER A 911 -26.53 -23.78 5.79
C SER A 911 -25.73 -23.88 4.49
N GLY A 912 -25.46 -22.73 3.86
CA GLY A 912 -24.56 -22.55 2.72
C GLY A 912 -23.09 -22.95 2.96
N CYS A 913 -22.65 -23.04 4.21
CA CYS A 913 -21.31 -23.42 4.67
C CYS A 913 -21.27 -24.85 5.25
N ALA A 914 -22.24 -25.68 4.87
CA ALA A 914 -22.28 -27.10 5.22
C ALA A 914 -22.64 -27.94 3.99
N VAL A 915 -22.10 -29.16 3.97
CA VAL A 915 -22.34 -30.17 2.95
C VAL A 915 -22.92 -31.40 3.63
N LYS A 916 -24.07 -31.88 3.15
CA LYS A 916 -24.68 -33.12 3.62
C LYS A 916 -23.83 -34.30 3.15
N ILE A 917 -23.51 -35.21 4.06
CA ILE A 917 -22.70 -36.41 3.77
C ILE A 917 -23.47 -37.67 4.12
N ASP A 918 -23.11 -38.78 3.49
CA ASP A 918 -23.70 -40.09 3.80
C ASP A 918 -23.36 -40.52 5.23
N PRO A 919 -24.34 -41.03 6.02
CA PRO A 919 -24.10 -41.45 7.40
C PRO A 919 -23.06 -42.56 7.59
N THR A 920 -22.76 -43.35 6.55
CA THR A 920 -21.76 -44.41 6.60
C THR A 920 -20.31 -43.89 6.52
N VAL A 921 -20.11 -42.63 6.12
CA VAL A 921 -18.78 -42.05 5.99
C VAL A 921 -18.23 -41.71 7.38
N PRO A 922 -17.01 -42.14 7.73
CA PRO A 922 -16.42 -41.88 9.04
C PRO A 922 -16.18 -40.39 9.27
N MET A 923 -16.91 -39.83 10.24
CA MET A 923 -16.88 -38.40 10.57
C MET A 923 -15.50 -37.93 11.04
N ASP A 924 -14.77 -38.78 11.76
CA ASP A 924 -13.42 -38.54 12.28
C ASP A 924 -12.31 -38.52 11.22
N ARG A 925 -12.65 -38.81 9.95
CA ARG A 925 -11.73 -38.73 8.82
C ARG A 925 -12.20 -37.74 7.77
N VAL A 926 -13.50 -37.72 7.47
CA VAL A 926 -14.07 -36.82 6.46
C VAL A 926 -13.95 -35.34 6.83
N CYS A 927 -13.79 -35.00 8.12
CA CYS A 927 -13.58 -33.61 8.56
C CYS A 927 -12.37 -32.95 7.90
N LEU A 928 -11.35 -33.72 7.47
CA LEU A 928 -10.19 -33.19 6.76
C LEU A 928 -10.52 -32.69 5.34
N LEU A 929 -11.62 -33.15 4.74
CA LEU A 929 -12.09 -32.72 3.42
C LEU A 929 -12.69 -31.31 3.43
N SER A 930 -12.81 -30.65 4.58
CA SER A 930 -13.29 -29.27 4.60
C SER A 930 -12.21 -28.20 4.53
N CYS A 931 -10.91 -28.58 4.49
CA CYS A 931 -9.84 -27.61 4.27
C CYS A 931 -8.65 -28.20 3.48
N GLY A 932 -7.58 -28.60 4.18
CA GLY A 932 -6.26 -28.80 3.56
C GLY A 932 -6.21 -29.88 2.49
N VAL A 933 -6.95 -30.98 2.69
CA VAL A 933 -6.97 -32.10 1.74
C VAL A 933 -7.61 -31.69 0.42
N SER A 934 -8.81 -31.13 0.51
CA SER A 934 -9.56 -30.62 -0.63
C SER A 934 -8.82 -29.48 -1.33
N ALA A 935 -8.16 -28.61 -0.57
CA ALA A 935 -7.36 -27.53 -1.12
C ALA A 935 -6.24 -28.05 -2.04
N GLY A 936 -5.47 -29.05 -1.59
CA GLY A 936 -4.39 -29.63 -2.38
C GLY A 936 -4.88 -30.43 -3.59
N LEU A 937 -5.86 -31.32 -3.40
CA LEU A 937 -6.46 -32.10 -4.50
C LEU A 937 -7.06 -31.19 -5.57
N GLY A 938 -7.82 -30.17 -5.16
CA GLY A 938 -8.43 -29.22 -6.08
C GLY A 938 -7.42 -28.30 -6.77
N ALA A 939 -6.29 -27.98 -6.11
CA ALA A 939 -5.20 -27.26 -6.78
C ALA A 939 -4.69 -28.03 -8.00
N ALA A 940 -4.43 -29.33 -7.83
CA ALA A 940 -3.98 -30.19 -8.91
C ALA A 940 -5.09 -30.40 -9.97
N TRP A 941 -6.32 -30.64 -9.55
CA TRP A 941 -7.40 -31.05 -10.46
C TRP A 941 -8.13 -29.91 -11.14
N ASN A 942 -8.39 -28.81 -10.44
CA ASN A 942 -9.29 -27.75 -10.89
C ASN A 942 -8.51 -26.51 -11.32
N VAL A 943 -7.46 -26.13 -10.58
CA VAL A 943 -6.74 -24.85 -10.79
C VAL A 943 -5.59 -24.99 -11.78
N ALA A 944 -4.68 -25.93 -11.52
CA ALA A 944 -3.62 -26.30 -12.45
C ALA A 944 -4.18 -27.14 -13.59
N ASN A 945 -5.15 -28.01 -13.30
CA ASN A 945 -5.65 -29.04 -14.20
C ASN A 945 -4.48 -29.86 -14.79
N VAL A 946 -3.72 -30.49 -13.88
CA VAL A 946 -2.51 -31.26 -14.20
C VAL A 946 -2.81 -32.25 -15.32
N SER A 947 -2.00 -32.19 -16.37
CA SER A 947 -2.11 -33.07 -17.53
C SER A 947 -1.39 -34.40 -17.29
N LYS A 948 -1.81 -35.44 -18.01
CA LYS A 948 -1.14 -36.73 -17.96
C LYS A 948 0.30 -36.60 -18.47
N ALA A 949 1.22 -37.34 -17.85
CA ALA A 949 2.65 -37.38 -18.16
C ALA A 949 3.41 -36.06 -17.94
N SER A 950 2.86 -35.12 -17.16
CA SER A 950 3.56 -33.90 -16.76
C SER A 950 4.53 -34.12 -15.59
N SER A 951 5.45 -33.18 -15.45
CA SER A 951 6.30 -32.98 -14.28
C SER A 951 5.69 -31.96 -13.30
N VAL A 952 5.76 -32.26 -12.01
CA VAL A 952 5.17 -31.44 -10.95
C VAL A 952 6.21 -31.18 -9.85
N ALA A 953 6.41 -29.93 -9.45
CA ALA A 953 7.21 -29.57 -8.28
C ALA A 953 6.33 -29.06 -7.14
N ILE A 954 6.53 -29.55 -5.92
CA ILE A 954 5.69 -29.24 -4.76
C ILE A 954 6.59 -28.72 -3.63
N PHE A 955 6.45 -27.45 -3.30
CA PHE A 955 7.19 -26.80 -2.23
C PHE A 955 6.38 -26.84 -0.93
N GLY A 956 6.87 -27.60 0.04
CA GLY A 956 6.23 -27.89 1.32
C GLY A 956 5.38 -29.15 1.29
N LEU A 957 5.83 -30.20 2.00
CA LEU A 957 5.19 -31.50 2.11
C LEU A 957 4.34 -31.65 3.40
N GLY A 958 3.61 -30.59 3.76
CA GLY A 958 2.52 -30.70 4.74
C GLY A 958 1.27 -31.36 4.13
N THR A 959 0.17 -31.41 4.89
CA THR A 959 -1.11 -32.00 4.40
C THR A 959 -1.57 -31.47 3.05
N VAL A 960 -1.42 -30.16 2.79
CA VAL A 960 -1.77 -29.55 1.50
C VAL A 960 -0.88 -30.09 0.39
N GLY A 961 0.45 -30.07 0.58
CA GLY A 961 1.40 -30.54 -0.42
C GLY A 961 1.31 -32.05 -0.70
N LEU A 962 1.11 -32.87 0.33
CA LEU A 962 0.85 -34.31 0.17
C LEU A 962 -0.46 -34.56 -0.61
N SER A 963 -1.47 -33.71 -0.40
CA SER A 963 -2.72 -33.80 -1.16
C SER A 963 -2.56 -33.32 -2.61
N VAL A 964 -1.68 -32.35 -2.88
CA VAL A 964 -1.26 -32.00 -4.25
C VAL A 964 -0.55 -33.17 -4.91
N ALA A 965 0.39 -33.83 -4.22
CA ALA A 965 1.14 -34.99 -4.74
C ALA A 965 0.18 -36.11 -5.14
N GLN A 966 -0.76 -36.43 -4.26
CA GLN A 966 -1.80 -37.41 -4.53
C GLN A 966 -2.67 -37.01 -5.73
N GLY A 967 -3.11 -35.76 -5.78
CA GLY A 967 -3.91 -35.24 -6.88
C GLY A 967 -3.18 -35.29 -8.22
N ALA A 968 -1.89 -34.95 -8.24
CA ALA A 968 -1.02 -35.04 -9.41
C ALA A 968 -0.83 -36.49 -9.87
N LYS A 969 -0.58 -37.42 -8.95
CA LYS A 969 -0.48 -38.85 -9.23
C LYS A 969 -1.77 -39.39 -9.86
N LEU A 970 -2.93 -39.04 -9.31
CA LEU A 970 -4.24 -39.46 -9.83
C LEU A 970 -4.58 -38.84 -11.20
N ARG A 971 -3.98 -37.68 -11.54
CA ARG A 971 -4.03 -37.11 -12.91
C ARG A 971 -3.03 -37.75 -13.88
N GLY A 972 -2.16 -38.62 -13.39
CA GLY A 972 -1.18 -39.34 -14.19
C GLY A 972 0.11 -38.56 -14.46
N ALA A 973 0.50 -37.62 -13.58
CA ALA A 973 1.83 -37.03 -13.61
C ALA A 973 2.91 -38.11 -13.46
N THR A 974 3.99 -38.02 -14.23
CA THR A 974 5.05 -39.03 -14.28
C THR A 974 6.21 -38.72 -13.36
N LYS A 975 6.44 -37.43 -13.07
CA LYS A 975 7.50 -36.96 -12.17
C LYS A 975 6.91 -35.98 -11.17
N ILE A 976 7.00 -36.31 -9.89
CA ILE A 976 6.44 -35.52 -8.80
C ILE A 976 7.57 -35.25 -7.80
N ILE A 977 8.10 -34.04 -7.83
CA ILE A 977 9.26 -33.59 -7.07
C ILE A 977 8.76 -32.89 -5.80
N GLY A 978 9.00 -33.49 -4.64
CA GLY A 978 8.72 -32.89 -3.34
C GLY A 978 9.93 -32.10 -2.83
N VAL A 979 9.70 -30.86 -2.41
CA VAL A 979 10.74 -29.97 -1.86
C VAL A 979 10.36 -29.60 -0.43
N ASP A 980 11.14 -30.05 0.56
CA ASP A 980 10.94 -29.71 1.97
C ASP A 980 12.28 -29.79 2.72
N THR A 981 12.45 -28.95 3.74
CA THR A 981 13.67 -28.95 4.57
C THR A 981 13.70 -30.07 5.60
N ASN A 982 12.55 -30.68 5.91
CA ASN A 982 12.50 -31.84 6.81
C ASN A 982 12.63 -33.16 6.01
N PRO A 983 13.78 -33.87 6.11
CA PRO A 983 14.00 -35.12 5.39
C PRO A 983 13.05 -36.25 5.84
N GLU A 984 12.50 -36.20 7.06
CA GLU A 984 11.55 -37.21 7.55
C GLU A 984 10.26 -37.27 6.71
N LYS A 985 9.94 -36.18 5.99
CA LYS A 985 8.77 -36.12 5.11
C LYS A 985 8.97 -36.86 3.79
N GLN A 986 10.18 -37.31 3.47
CA GLN A 986 10.46 -38.03 2.22
C GLN A 986 9.64 -39.32 2.11
N GLU A 987 9.66 -40.16 3.16
CA GLU A 987 8.94 -41.44 3.16
C GLU A 987 7.42 -41.25 3.11
N GLN A 988 6.91 -40.25 3.83
CA GLN A 988 5.50 -39.87 3.75
C GLN A 988 5.16 -39.37 2.33
N GLY A 989 5.99 -38.51 1.75
CA GLY A 989 5.84 -38.02 0.38
C GLY A 989 5.71 -39.16 -0.63
N LYS A 990 6.57 -40.19 -0.54
CA LYS A 990 6.51 -41.37 -1.42
C LYS A 990 5.17 -42.08 -1.34
N ALA A 991 4.61 -42.24 -0.14
CA ALA A 991 3.29 -42.85 0.05
C ALA A 991 2.18 -42.10 -0.69
N PHE A 992 2.28 -40.76 -0.76
CA PHE A 992 1.31 -39.90 -1.47
C PHE A 992 1.64 -39.64 -2.94
N GLY A 993 2.74 -40.21 -3.46
CA GLY A 993 3.07 -40.16 -4.89
C GLY A 993 4.28 -39.32 -5.29
N VAL A 994 5.00 -38.74 -4.34
CA VAL A 994 6.29 -38.08 -4.62
C VAL A 994 7.27 -39.11 -5.17
N THR A 995 7.86 -38.83 -6.34
CA THR A 995 8.84 -39.69 -7.01
C THR A 995 10.28 -39.28 -6.68
N ASP A 996 10.51 -37.98 -6.52
CA ASP A 996 11.82 -37.38 -6.26
C ASP A 996 11.69 -36.44 -5.06
N PHE A 997 12.65 -36.47 -4.15
CA PHE A 997 12.68 -35.58 -2.99
C PHE A 997 13.93 -34.72 -3.03
N ILE A 998 13.77 -33.43 -2.72
CA ILE A 998 14.86 -32.46 -2.65
C ILE A 998 14.77 -31.76 -1.30
N ASN A 999 15.85 -31.86 -0.54
CA ASN A 999 16.09 -31.00 0.61
C ASN A 999 16.92 -29.79 0.16
N PRO A 1000 16.38 -28.55 0.17
CA PRO A 1000 17.15 -27.36 -0.20
C PRO A 1000 18.42 -27.17 0.62
N ASP A 1001 18.44 -27.62 1.87
CA ASP A 1001 19.57 -27.43 2.79
C ASP A 1001 20.76 -28.36 2.46
N GLU A 1002 20.54 -29.39 1.63
CA GLU A 1002 21.57 -30.34 1.17
C GLU A 1002 22.14 -29.96 -0.20
N LEU A 1003 21.68 -28.85 -0.81
CA LEU A 1003 22.11 -28.42 -2.14
C LEU A 1003 23.20 -27.37 -2.07
N SER A 1004 24.20 -27.49 -2.96
CA SER A 1004 25.20 -26.45 -3.20
C SER A 1004 24.76 -25.41 -4.23
N GLU A 1005 23.60 -25.60 -4.88
CA GLU A 1005 23.06 -24.70 -5.91
C GLU A 1005 21.57 -24.40 -5.62
N PRO A 1006 20.99 -23.31 -6.17
CA PRO A 1006 19.59 -22.97 -5.93
C PRO A 1006 18.61 -24.06 -6.40
N VAL A 1007 17.62 -24.38 -5.57
CA VAL A 1007 16.66 -25.48 -5.81
C VAL A 1007 15.95 -25.39 -7.17
N GLN A 1008 15.65 -24.19 -7.66
CA GLN A 1008 15.04 -23.97 -8.96
C GLN A 1008 15.92 -24.42 -10.13
N GLN A 1009 17.25 -24.34 -10.00
CA GLN A 1009 18.18 -24.81 -11.04
C GLN A 1009 18.26 -26.34 -11.03
N VAL A 1010 18.27 -26.96 -9.85
CA VAL A 1010 18.19 -28.42 -9.72
C VAL A 1010 16.92 -28.94 -10.38
N ILE A 1011 15.76 -28.34 -10.07
CA ILE A 1011 14.48 -28.73 -10.67
C ILE A 1011 14.54 -28.59 -12.18
N LYS A 1012 15.03 -27.46 -12.72
CA LYS A 1012 15.19 -27.27 -14.16
C LYS A 1012 16.06 -28.35 -14.80
N ARG A 1013 17.18 -28.70 -14.18
CA ARG A 1013 18.08 -29.74 -14.69
C ARG A 1013 17.40 -31.12 -14.73
N ILE A 1014 16.75 -31.54 -13.64
CA ILE A 1014 16.14 -32.87 -13.57
C ILE A 1014 14.83 -32.99 -14.35
N THR A 1015 14.28 -31.88 -14.83
CA THR A 1015 13.06 -31.82 -15.67
C THR A 1015 13.33 -31.35 -17.09
N ASP A 1016 14.60 -31.17 -17.48
CA ASP A 1016 15.01 -30.70 -18.81
C ASP A 1016 14.35 -29.36 -19.22
N GLY A 1017 14.39 -28.37 -18.32
CA GLY A 1017 13.94 -27.00 -18.59
C GLY A 1017 12.97 -26.41 -17.55
N GLY A 1018 12.52 -27.19 -16.58
CA GLY A 1018 11.60 -26.77 -15.52
C GLY A 1018 10.36 -27.66 -15.44
N ALA A 1019 9.68 -27.64 -14.30
CA ALA A 1019 8.45 -28.42 -14.12
C ALA A 1019 7.26 -27.80 -14.86
N ASP A 1020 6.39 -28.64 -15.44
CA ASP A 1020 5.17 -28.18 -16.11
C ASP A 1020 4.23 -27.45 -15.13
N TYR A 1021 4.17 -27.96 -13.90
CA TYR A 1021 3.40 -27.36 -12.82
C TYR A 1021 4.25 -27.24 -11.56
N SER A 1022 4.13 -26.12 -10.85
CA SER A 1022 4.68 -25.97 -9.51
C SER A 1022 3.62 -25.51 -8.51
N PHE A 1023 3.72 -26.00 -7.28
CA PHE A 1023 2.77 -25.72 -6.22
C PHE A 1023 3.51 -25.21 -4.98
N GLU A 1024 3.17 -24.01 -4.53
CA GLU A 1024 3.70 -23.45 -3.29
C GLU A 1024 2.69 -23.71 -2.15
N CYS A 1025 3.10 -24.49 -1.15
CA CYS A 1025 2.25 -25.01 -0.08
C CYS A 1025 2.77 -24.65 1.33
N VAL A 1026 3.64 -23.65 1.47
CA VAL A 1026 4.29 -23.25 2.72
C VAL A 1026 3.65 -21.99 3.32
N GLY A 1027 3.36 -21.00 2.48
CA GLY A 1027 2.99 -19.64 2.88
C GLY A 1027 4.18 -18.70 2.95
N ASP A 1028 5.27 -18.99 2.24
CA ASP A 1028 6.45 -18.14 2.14
C ASP A 1028 6.48 -17.45 0.77
N THR A 1029 6.48 -16.11 0.75
CA THR A 1029 6.41 -15.35 -0.50
C THR A 1029 7.68 -15.44 -1.35
N GLY A 1030 8.83 -15.72 -0.74
CA GLY A 1030 10.07 -16.02 -1.47
C GLY A 1030 10.00 -17.37 -2.17
N VAL A 1031 9.41 -18.37 -1.52
CA VAL A 1031 9.20 -19.69 -2.12
C VAL A 1031 8.22 -19.62 -3.30
N VAL A 1032 7.25 -18.70 -3.32
CA VAL A 1032 6.40 -18.47 -4.50
C VAL A 1032 7.24 -18.09 -5.72
N SER A 1033 8.22 -17.21 -5.55
CA SER A 1033 9.12 -16.79 -6.61
C SER A 1033 10.05 -17.93 -7.06
N THR A 1034 10.54 -18.73 -6.12
CA THR A 1034 11.33 -19.94 -6.40
C THR A 1034 10.51 -20.96 -7.18
N ALA A 1035 9.25 -21.20 -6.79
CA ALA A 1035 8.34 -22.09 -7.49
C ALA A 1035 8.05 -21.61 -8.92
N LEU A 1036 7.88 -20.30 -9.12
CA LEU A 1036 7.73 -19.71 -10.45
C LEU A 1036 8.99 -19.87 -11.30
N GLN A 1037 10.17 -19.68 -10.72
CA GLN A 1037 11.44 -19.89 -11.41
C GLN A 1037 11.68 -21.36 -11.79
N SER A 1038 11.16 -22.29 -10.99
CA SER A 1038 11.32 -23.74 -11.20
C SER A 1038 10.45 -24.28 -12.34
N CYS A 1039 9.50 -23.49 -12.85
CA CYS A 1039 8.61 -23.89 -13.92
C CYS A 1039 9.24 -23.78 -15.31
N SER A 1040 8.77 -24.61 -16.24
CA SER A 1040 9.16 -24.57 -17.66
C SER A 1040 8.86 -23.21 -18.28
N ASP A 1041 9.80 -22.70 -19.09
CA ASP A 1041 9.50 -21.59 -20.00
C ASP A 1041 8.38 -21.99 -20.99
N GLY A 1042 7.60 -21.01 -21.45
CA GLY A 1042 6.55 -21.19 -22.45
C GLY A 1042 5.17 -21.54 -21.91
N TRP A 1043 5.06 -22.50 -20.98
CA TRP A 1043 3.75 -23.01 -20.52
C TRP A 1043 3.64 -23.29 -19.01
N GLY A 1044 4.74 -23.21 -18.25
CA GLY A 1044 4.76 -23.62 -16.86
C GLY A 1044 3.76 -22.87 -15.98
N VAL A 1045 3.02 -23.59 -15.13
CA VAL A 1045 1.99 -23.00 -14.25
C VAL A 1045 2.34 -23.17 -12.79
N THR A 1046 2.49 -22.06 -12.08
CA THR A 1046 2.69 -22.02 -10.64
C THR A 1046 1.39 -21.71 -9.92
N VAL A 1047 1.02 -22.53 -8.94
CA VAL A 1047 -0.15 -22.34 -8.09
C VAL A 1047 0.30 -22.10 -6.64
N THR A 1048 -0.04 -20.94 -6.08
CA THR A 1048 0.17 -20.67 -4.65
C THR A 1048 -1.07 -21.04 -3.83
N LEU A 1049 -0.84 -21.79 -2.75
CA LEU A 1049 -1.82 -22.24 -1.77
C LEU A 1049 -1.49 -21.77 -0.36
N GLY A 1050 -0.20 -21.53 -0.08
CA GLY A 1050 0.28 -21.12 1.22
C GLY A 1050 -0.34 -19.80 1.67
N VAL A 1051 -0.73 -19.71 2.94
CA VAL A 1051 -1.24 -18.46 3.52
C VAL A 1051 -0.06 -17.69 4.13
N PRO A 1052 0.28 -16.48 3.63
CA PRO A 1052 1.43 -15.73 4.09
C PRO A 1052 1.26 -15.23 5.53
N LYS A 1053 2.33 -15.34 6.33
CA LYS A 1053 2.33 -14.94 7.74
C LYS A 1053 2.54 -13.43 7.95
N ILE A 1054 3.49 -12.82 7.22
CA ILE A 1054 3.93 -11.42 7.39
C ILE A 1054 4.33 -10.86 6.01
N LYS A 1055 3.99 -9.59 5.71
CA LYS A 1055 4.32 -8.88 4.45
C LYS A 1055 3.98 -9.70 3.18
N PRO A 1056 2.70 -9.83 2.79
CA PRO A 1056 2.21 -10.71 1.73
C PRO A 1056 2.51 -10.17 0.32
N GLU A 1057 3.74 -9.76 0.07
CA GLU A 1057 4.22 -9.27 -1.23
C GLU A 1057 5.07 -10.35 -1.90
N VAL A 1058 4.75 -10.67 -3.16
CA VAL A 1058 5.52 -11.59 -4.01
C VAL A 1058 6.28 -10.76 -5.04
N SER A 1059 7.59 -10.95 -5.13
CA SER A 1059 8.44 -10.28 -6.13
C SER A 1059 9.03 -11.30 -7.09
N ALA A 1060 8.81 -11.11 -8.39
CA ALA A 1060 9.38 -11.94 -9.44
C ALA A 1060 9.82 -11.07 -10.62
N HIS A 1061 10.85 -11.53 -11.35
CA HIS A 1061 11.29 -10.83 -12.54
C HIS A 1061 10.18 -10.91 -13.61
N TYR A 1062 9.79 -9.75 -14.14
CA TYR A 1062 8.65 -9.64 -15.08
C TYR A 1062 8.80 -10.52 -16.32
N ALA A 1063 10.04 -10.74 -16.78
CA ALA A 1063 10.33 -11.60 -17.93
C ALA A 1063 9.86 -13.05 -17.77
N PHE A 1064 9.73 -13.57 -16.54
CA PHE A 1064 9.22 -14.94 -16.33
C PHE A 1064 7.77 -15.09 -16.82
N LEU A 1065 6.95 -14.05 -16.69
CA LEU A 1065 5.58 -14.04 -17.21
C LEU A 1065 5.57 -13.82 -18.72
N LEU A 1066 6.42 -12.93 -19.23
CA LEU A 1066 6.56 -12.70 -20.68
C LEU A 1066 7.03 -13.95 -21.43
N SER A 1067 7.87 -14.78 -20.79
CA SER A 1067 8.35 -16.02 -21.38
C SER A 1067 7.32 -17.16 -21.33
N GLY A 1068 6.07 -16.89 -20.92
CA GLY A 1068 4.95 -17.83 -21.03
C GLY A 1068 4.57 -18.55 -19.72
N ARG A 1069 5.24 -18.26 -18.60
CA ARG A 1069 4.82 -18.83 -17.30
C ARG A 1069 3.54 -18.16 -16.78
N THR A 1070 2.74 -18.91 -16.04
CA THR A 1070 1.52 -18.42 -15.39
C THR A 1070 1.62 -18.57 -13.88
N LEU A 1071 1.34 -17.49 -13.14
CA LEU A 1071 1.15 -17.54 -11.69
C LEU A 1071 -0.35 -17.46 -11.35
N LYS A 1072 -0.87 -18.45 -10.61
CA LYS A 1072 -2.25 -18.52 -10.13
C LYS A 1072 -2.30 -18.65 -8.61
N GLY A 1073 -3.36 -18.15 -8.00
CA GLY A 1073 -3.72 -18.48 -6.61
C GLY A 1073 -4.81 -19.54 -6.55
N SER A 1074 -4.88 -20.29 -5.46
CA SER A 1074 -5.94 -21.26 -5.19
C SER A 1074 -6.45 -21.12 -3.76
N LEU A 1075 -7.75 -20.86 -3.61
CA LEU A 1075 -8.44 -20.96 -2.32
C LEU A 1075 -9.35 -22.18 -2.34
N PHE A 1076 -9.24 -23.05 -1.33
CA PHE A 1076 -10.00 -24.30 -1.21
C PHE A 1076 -9.97 -25.15 -2.48
N GLY A 1077 -8.87 -25.12 -3.24
CA GLY A 1077 -8.70 -25.96 -4.43
C GLY A 1077 -9.68 -25.64 -5.57
N GLY A 1078 -10.30 -24.46 -5.56
CA GLY A 1078 -11.33 -24.10 -6.54
C GLY A 1078 -12.66 -24.85 -6.39
N TRP A 1079 -12.85 -25.64 -5.33
CA TRP A 1079 -14.08 -26.38 -5.09
C TRP A 1079 -15.22 -25.44 -4.70
N ARG A 1080 -16.39 -25.59 -5.31
CA ARG A 1080 -17.65 -25.01 -4.82
C ARG A 1080 -18.25 -25.97 -3.80
N PRO A 1081 -18.40 -25.58 -2.53
CA PRO A 1081 -18.71 -26.53 -1.47
C PRO A 1081 -19.96 -27.38 -1.69
N LYS A 1082 -21.08 -26.78 -2.10
CA LYS A 1082 -22.34 -27.52 -2.26
C LYS A 1082 -22.44 -28.23 -3.61
N SER A 1083 -21.81 -27.68 -4.64
CA SER A 1083 -21.92 -28.21 -6.00
C SER A 1083 -20.88 -29.28 -6.32
N ASP A 1084 -19.68 -29.19 -5.75
CA ASP A 1084 -18.55 -30.03 -6.17
C ASP A 1084 -18.04 -30.95 -5.05
N LEU A 1085 -18.05 -30.50 -3.78
CA LEU A 1085 -17.47 -31.27 -2.67
C LEU A 1085 -18.14 -32.63 -2.38
N PRO A 1086 -19.47 -32.82 -2.56
CA PRO A 1086 -20.08 -34.15 -2.41
C PRO A 1086 -19.37 -35.24 -3.23
N SER A 1087 -18.98 -34.92 -4.48
CA SER A 1087 -18.26 -35.87 -5.32
C SER A 1087 -16.87 -36.25 -4.77
N LEU A 1088 -16.25 -35.37 -3.98
CA LEU A 1088 -14.98 -35.68 -3.33
C LEU A 1088 -15.17 -36.58 -2.11
N VAL A 1089 -16.29 -36.40 -1.39
CA VAL A 1089 -16.70 -37.29 -0.29
C VAL A 1089 -16.99 -38.70 -0.84
N ASP A 1090 -17.69 -38.78 -1.97
CA ASP A 1090 -17.97 -40.06 -2.64
C ASP A 1090 -16.65 -40.77 -3.02
N LYS A 1091 -15.69 -40.04 -3.60
CA LYS A 1091 -14.35 -40.58 -3.90
C LYS A 1091 -13.59 -41.10 -2.68
N TYR A 1092 -13.79 -40.47 -1.52
CA TYR A 1092 -13.23 -40.97 -0.28
C TYR A 1092 -13.93 -42.25 0.18
N ALA A 1093 -15.27 -42.29 0.12
CA ALA A 1093 -16.05 -43.47 0.44
C ALA A 1093 -15.68 -44.68 -0.45
N ASP A 1094 -15.44 -44.41 -1.74
CA ASP A 1094 -15.00 -45.39 -2.75
C ASP A 1094 -13.51 -45.74 -2.65
N LYS A 1095 -12.77 -45.14 -1.70
CA LYS A 1095 -11.32 -45.33 -1.48
C LYS A 1095 -10.46 -44.97 -2.69
N GLU A 1096 -10.95 -44.08 -3.57
CA GLU A 1096 -10.17 -43.52 -4.68
C GLU A 1096 -9.13 -42.49 -4.18
N ILE A 1097 -9.43 -41.84 -3.05
CA ILE A 1097 -8.51 -40.90 -2.39
C ILE A 1097 -8.18 -41.36 -0.96
N GLN A 1098 -6.94 -41.11 -0.56
CA GLN A 1098 -6.39 -41.37 0.75
C GLN A 1098 -6.48 -40.13 1.63
N VAL A 1099 -7.29 -40.23 2.69
CA VAL A 1099 -7.43 -39.20 3.75
C VAL A 1099 -6.83 -39.71 5.05
N ASP A 1100 -7.07 -40.96 5.40
CA ASP A 1100 -6.70 -41.57 6.68
C ASP A 1100 -5.20 -41.46 6.97
N GLY A 1101 -4.34 -41.66 5.97
CA GLY A 1101 -2.89 -41.57 6.13
C GLY A 1101 -2.35 -40.15 6.40
N LEU A 1102 -3.21 -39.12 6.36
CA LEU A 1102 -2.85 -37.75 6.74
C LEU A 1102 -3.12 -37.47 8.22
N VAL A 1103 -3.89 -38.32 8.90
CA VAL A 1103 -4.12 -38.25 10.35
C VAL A 1103 -2.96 -38.92 11.06
N THR A 1104 -2.18 -38.14 11.80
CA THR A 1104 -1.04 -38.68 12.57
C THR A 1104 -1.34 -38.78 14.07
N HIS A 1105 -2.36 -38.06 14.55
CA HIS A 1105 -2.74 -38.06 15.96
C HIS A 1105 -4.27 -38.01 16.09
N ASP A 1106 -4.79 -38.80 17.03
CA ASP A 1106 -6.16 -38.75 17.51
C ASP A 1106 -6.12 -38.33 18.99
N ILE A 1107 -6.76 -37.21 19.36
CA ILE A 1107 -6.67 -36.58 20.68
C ILE A 1107 -8.08 -36.31 21.24
N PRO A 1108 -8.33 -36.51 22.55
CA PRO A 1108 -9.60 -36.13 23.16
C PRO A 1108 -9.74 -34.59 23.26
N PHE A 1109 -10.96 -34.07 23.19
CA PHE A 1109 -11.21 -32.61 23.20
C PHE A 1109 -10.59 -31.84 24.37
N GLY A 1110 -10.50 -32.45 25.57
CA GLY A 1110 -9.87 -31.83 26.73
C GLY A 1110 -8.38 -31.49 26.54
N ASP A 1111 -7.69 -32.19 25.64
CA ASP A 1111 -6.26 -32.05 25.38
C ASP A 1111 -5.97 -31.18 24.14
N ILE A 1112 -6.90 -30.33 23.72
CA ILE A 1112 -6.76 -29.51 22.50
C ILE A 1112 -5.50 -28.64 22.46
N ASN A 1113 -5.00 -28.14 23.60
CA ASN A 1113 -3.75 -27.39 23.64
C ASN A 1113 -2.55 -28.26 23.22
N LYS A 1114 -2.54 -29.56 23.56
CA LYS A 1114 -1.52 -30.50 23.09
C LYS A 1114 -1.56 -30.67 21.57
N ALA A 1115 -2.75 -30.62 20.96
CA ALA A 1115 -2.88 -30.64 19.50
C ALA A 1115 -2.26 -29.38 18.85
N LEU A 1116 -2.45 -28.20 19.47
CA LEU A 1116 -1.81 -26.96 19.02
C LEU A 1116 -0.28 -27.01 19.17
N GLU A 1117 0.22 -27.55 20.29
CA GLU A 1117 1.66 -27.74 20.55
C GLU A 1117 2.29 -28.69 19.52
N LEU A 1118 1.69 -29.86 19.27
CA LEU A 1118 2.16 -30.81 18.25
C LEU A 1118 2.20 -30.19 16.86
N MET A 1119 1.23 -29.32 16.54
CA MET A 1119 1.26 -28.56 15.29
C MET A 1119 2.42 -27.56 15.30
N LEU A 1120 2.62 -26.77 16.36
CA LEU A 1120 3.72 -25.82 16.49
C LEU A 1120 5.10 -26.47 16.38
N GLU A 1121 5.29 -27.65 16.97
CA GLU A 1121 6.54 -28.42 16.93
C GLU A 1121 6.80 -29.11 15.58
N ASN A 1122 5.88 -28.98 14.60
CA ASN A 1122 5.96 -29.63 13.29
C ASN A 1122 5.99 -31.18 13.35
N LYS A 1123 5.54 -31.78 14.45
CA LYS A 1123 5.47 -33.25 14.63
C LYS A 1123 4.16 -33.86 14.14
N CYS A 1124 3.30 -33.06 13.51
CA CYS A 1124 1.94 -33.45 13.14
C CYS A 1124 1.59 -33.01 11.72
N LEU A 1125 0.93 -33.88 10.95
CA LEU A 1125 0.26 -33.52 9.69
C LEU A 1125 -1.15 -33.02 9.98
N ARG A 1126 -1.97 -33.91 10.55
CA ARG A 1126 -3.28 -33.59 11.13
C ARG A 1126 -3.50 -34.29 12.45
N CYS A 1127 -4.02 -33.51 13.38
CA CYS A 1127 -4.49 -33.98 14.67
C CYS A 1127 -6.01 -33.90 14.66
N VAL A 1128 -6.68 -35.05 14.71
CA VAL A 1128 -8.12 -35.13 14.84
C VAL A 1128 -8.46 -35.11 16.33
N ILE A 1129 -9.42 -34.27 16.68
CA ILE A 1129 -9.96 -34.07 18.00
C ILE A 1129 -11.34 -34.72 18.06
N HIS A 1130 -11.50 -35.62 19.02
CA HIS A 1130 -12.74 -36.35 19.26
C HIS A 1130 -13.57 -35.64 20.31
N MET A 1131 -14.80 -35.26 19.94
CA MET A 1131 -15.74 -34.67 20.88
C MET A 1131 -16.25 -35.74 21.86
N PRO A 1132 -16.57 -35.35 23.11
CA PRO A 1132 -17.20 -36.24 24.08
C PRO A 1132 -18.54 -36.76 23.53
N GLN A 1133 -18.79 -38.07 23.64
CA GLN A 1133 -19.99 -38.72 23.10
C GLN A 1133 -21.28 -38.25 23.79
#